data_AF-A0A2N6ANB9-F1
#
_entry.id   AF-A0A2N6ANB9-F1
#
_cell.length_a   1.000
_cell.length_b   1.000
_cell.length_c   1.000
_cell.angle_alpha   90.00
_cell.angle_beta   90.00
_cell.angle_gamma   90.00
#
_symmetry.space_group_name_H-M   'P 1'
#
loop_
_entity.id
_entity.type
_entity.pdbx_description
1 polymer ?
#
loop_
_entity_poly.entity_id
_entity_poly.type
_entity_poly.pdbx_seq_one_letter_code
_entity_poly.pdbx_strand_id
1 'polypeptide(L)'
;MDFLLIIPQSARCTLSFELLSSKSRAGITMRSILGILGFVLLTASVVGQTNFEDLHPQPRHAYSRFTSAVFEPQNQPIFLMPDKPMYWAASDFNAFLREKGKDTLEVRMFTPADSSQSGIFLGVCSEDLNRMIAALEDQELVVTPEYPGPEGYAIDVLTWRMVVNASDEAGMQYALHTLRQLLYPRQGWWGLEGCRIVDAPQFPRRWFYYPTNVLVGDNITAAKAMWDEALDHRLNGVHLVDSKFSRPSTLPQRYFDSLAALRDYAADRRLEIIPGVMPFGYSNSLLFHNPNLASGLPVRQQKFVIDADTARIVPRVDVAIKNGGFEDYTDNRFPGYRFIDKPGEVSFADTQEKHSGSASIRFEDFATHSPTHGHGRISYWTRVSPFTQYHVSAWVKTEELQPASSINIAVLSNAGYNLAYNDYAIPSTTDWMKVDFTFNSLEADTVGIYWGVWGAKSGRIWWDDLVFEESAFINMIRRDGAPLTVAHPILAIVYTEGADFDTLRDERMGSIPYGGSYDKYHTPPTLKATSGGMLSDGDTILVSYHHAVVINSGQVAATMSHPEVYEIIDREFALLDSVLQAKTYFMQHDEIRTMNWDVGDQTRGLSPAQILADNVQQCYDIIRDHSPDAEIWVWSDMFDEYHNAVTGPYYLVRGDLRGSADLIPEDIGIVNWNGREGIIQNSLEFFANKGFRQLSAPYYDRDEHQIRRWKEWTRETPDFHGMMYTTWQRGYDHLEPFGDYAWTHAPHIYHTPAWGLNPGQQMLF
;
A
#
# COMPACT_ATOMS: atom_id res chain seq x y z
N MET A 1 -0.73 -15.38 -14.16
CA MET A 1 -1.48 -14.59 -13.16
C MET A 1 -0.54 -14.48 -11.98
N ASP A 2 0.36 -13.50 -12.04
CA ASP A 2 1.42 -13.33 -11.06
C ASP A 2 0.87 -12.44 -9.94
N PHE A 3 0.38 -13.08 -8.88
CA PHE A 3 -0.01 -12.40 -7.65
C PHE A 3 1.24 -12.13 -6.81
N LEU A 4 1.65 -10.86 -6.69
CA LEU A 4 2.68 -10.46 -5.72
C LEU A 4 2.01 -10.34 -4.35
N LEU A 5 2.40 -11.24 -3.44
CA LEU A 5 2.02 -11.26 -2.03
C LEU A 5 2.86 -10.24 -1.24
N ILE A 6 2.19 -9.38 -0.47
CA ILE A 6 2.77 -8.43 0.48
C ILE A 6 2.79 -9.09 1.85
N ILE A 7 3.99 -9.26 2.45
CA ILE A 7 4.19 -9.80 3.80
C ILE A 7 4.66 -8.66 4.72
N PRO A 8 4.06 -8.45 5.90
CA PRO A 8 4.65 -7.61 6.93
C PRO A 8 5.55 -8.46 7.84
N GLN A 9 6.86 -8.16 7.91
CA GLN A 9 7.72 -8.73 8.95
C GLN A 9 8.31 -7.65 9.86
N SER A 10 7.92 -7.72 11.13
CA SER A 10 8.64 -7.14 12.26
C SER A 10 9.58 -8.20 12.86
N ALA A 11 10.89 -8.00 12.76
CA ALA A 11 11.86 -8.58 13.70
C ALA A 11 13.20 -7.84 13.63
N ARG A 12 13.60 -7.22 14.74
CA ARG A 12 14.90 -6.58 14.94
C ARG A 12 15.99 -7.65 15.06
N CYS A 13 17.12 -7.48 14.37
CA CYS A 13 18.35 -8.18 14.72
C CYS A 13 19.57 -7.26 14.56
N THR A 14 20.16 -6.90 15.69
CA THR A 14 21.43 -6.18 15.86
C THR A 14 22.60 -7.05 15.39
N LEU A 15 23.44 -6.53 14.50
CA LEU A 15 24.73 -7.14 14.15
C LEU A 15 25.88 -6.15 14.35
N SER A 16 26.73 -6.51 15.31
CA SER A 16 28.03 -5.93 15.62
C SER A 16 29.09 -6.38 14.60
N PHE A 17 29.87 -5.43 14.09
CA PHE A 17 31.04 -5.70 13.25
C PHE A 17 32.29 -5.90 14.12
N GLU A 18 32.95 -7.06 13.98
CA GLU A 18 34.33 -7.27 14.43
C GLU A 18 35.22 -7.69 13.26
N LEU A 19 36.38 -7.04 13.18
CA LEU A 19 37.46 -7.28 12.23
C LEU A 19 38.04 -8.69 12.38
N LEU A 20 38.52 -9.28 11.28
CA LEU A 20 39.71 -10.14 11.31
C LEU A 20 40.46 -10.15 9.97
N SER A 21 41.74 -9.81 10.06
CA SER A 21 42.75 -9.89 9.02
C SER A 21 43.29 -11.32 8.85
N SER A 22 43.72 -11.72 7.65
CA SER A 22 45.08 -12.28 7.45
C SER A 22 45.41 -12.62 5.99
N LYS A 23 46.47 -11.95 5.49
CA LYS A 23 47.61 -12.40 4.66
C LYS A 23 47.54 -13.76 3.91
N SER A 24 47.89 -13.73 2.62
CA SER A 24 49.14 -14.37 2.11
C SER A 24 49.59 -13.81 0.74
N ARG A 25 50.92 -13.63 0.61
CA ARG A 25 51.72 -13.26 -0.59
C ARG A 25 52.01 -14.53 -1.42
N ALA A 26 52.55 -14.61 -2.64
CA ALA A 26 53.33 -13.81 -3.60
C ALA A 26 53.20 -14.57 -4.97
N GLY A 27 53.56 -14.11 -6.18
CA GLY A 27 54.34 -12.99 -6.72
C GLY A 27 54.64 -13.26 -8.22
N ILE A 28 55.53 -12.45 -8.83
CA ILE A 28 56.15 -12.57 -10.19
C ILE A 28 55.34 -11.82 -11.29
N THR A 29 55.83 -10.85 -12.09
CA THR A 29 57.17 -10.27 -12.36
C THR A 29 57.07 -8.86 -12.95
N MET A 30 58.18 -8.13 -12.84
CA MET A 30 58.45 -6.73 -13.21
C MET A 30 58.95 -6.61 -14.66
N ARG A 31 58.51 -5.59 -15.42
CA ARG A 31 59.32 -4.96 -16.49
C ARG A 31 58.89 -3.51 -16.78
N SER A 32 59.91 -2.69 -16.86
CA SER A 32 60.00 -1.22 -16.90
C SER A 32 59.44 -0.56 -18.16
N ILE A 33 58.82 0.62 -18.01
CA ILE A 33 58.93 1.74 -18.97
C ILE A 33 58.99 3.07 -18.19
N LEU A 34 60.06 3.84 -18.45
CA LEU A 34 60.28 5.22 -18.02
C LEU A 34 59.23 6.15 -18.66
N GLY A 35 58.62 7.02 -17.85
CA GLY A 35 57.79 8.14 -18.31
C GLY A 35 58.20 9.43 -17.59
N ILE A 36 58.69 10.38 -18.38
CA ILE A 36 59.25 11.67 -17.98
C ILE A 36 58.17 12.59 -17.38
N LEU A 37 58.51 13.23 -16.26
CA LEU A 37 57.81 14.38 -15.69
C LEU A 37 57.71 15.50 -16.74
N GLY A 38 56.50 15.78 -17.20
CA GLY A 38 56.11 17.02 -17.86
C GLY A 38 54.96 17.63 -17.07
N PHE A 39 55.29 18.47 -16.09
CA PHE A 39 54.36 19.29 -15.32
C PHE A 39 53.72 20.31 -16.29
N VAL A 40 52.59 19.96 -16.90
CA VAL A 40 51.66 20.96 -17.41
C VAL A 40 50.66 21.19 -16.28
N LEU A 41 50.87 22.28 -15.53
CA LEU A 41 49.78 22.93 -14.80
C LEU A 41 48.72 23.30 -15.84
N LEU A 42 47.77 22.40 -16.09
CA LEU A 42 46.43 22.85 -16.43
C LEU A 42 45.93 23.55 -15.16
N THR A 43 46.06 24.87 -15.14
CA THR A 43 45.10 25.69 -14.41
C THR A 43 43.75 25.34 -15.00
N ALA A 44 43.02 24.45 -14.32
CA ALA A 44 41.60 24.30 -14.57
C ALA A 44 40.99 25.66 -14.23
N SER A 45 40.78 26.48 -15.26
CA SER A 45 39.88 27.62 -15.18
C SER A 45 38.53 27.06 -14.73
N VAL A 46 38.21 27.34 -13.47
CA VAL A 46 36.92 27.06 -12.85
C VAL A 46 35.91 27.97 -13.55
N VAL A 47 35.41 27.54 -14.71
CA VAL A 47 34.24 28.15 -15.34
C VAL A 47 33.04 27.42 -14.74
N GLY A 48 32.46 28.01 -13.70
CA GLY A 48 31.37 27.44 -12.93
C GLY A 48 30.02 27.69 -13.58
N GLN A 49 29.83 27.18 -14.80
CA GLN A 49 28.52 27.28 -15.47
C GLN A 49 27.45 26.64 -14.59
N THR A 50 26.39 27.39 -14.30
CA THR A 50 25.21 26.87 -13.59
C THR A 50 24.63 25.73 -14.42
N ASN A 51 24.69 24.50 -13.90
CA ASN A 51 24.13 23.33 -14.55
C ASN A 51 22.71 23.08 -14.03
N PHE A 52 21.70 23.45 -14.82
CA PHE A 52 20.31 23.25 -14.45
C PHE A 52 19.85 21.78 -14.55
N GLU A 53 20.65 20.90 -15.17
CA GLU A 53 20.38 19.46 -15.21
C GLU A 53 20.62 18.78 -13.86
N ASP A 54 21.41 19.41 -12.99
CA ASP A 54 21.71 18.90 -11.63
C ASP A 54 20.66 19.34 -10.59
N LEU A 55 19.60 20.05 -11.01
CA LEU A 55 18.51 20.46 -10.13
C LEU A 55 17.46 19.36 -10.00
N HIS A 56 16.98 19.15 -8.77
CA HIS A 56 15.97 18.14 -8.47
C HIS A 56 14.81 18.78 -7.67
N PRO A 57 13.59 18.89 -8.23
CA PRO A 57 13.23 18.70 -9.64
C PRO A 57 13.89 19.70 -10.59
N GLN A 58 14.18 19.21 -11.81
CA GLN A 58 14.68 20.06 -12.88
C GLN A 58 13.59 21.07 -13.29
N PRO A 59 13.91 22.38 -13.36
CA PRO A 59 12.93 23.41 -13.64
C PRO A 59 12.41 23.30 -15.07
N ARG A 60 11.14 23.71 -15.28
CA ARG A 60 10.52 23.68 -16.60
C ARG A 60 11.16 24.67 -17.57
N HIS A 61 11.45 25.90 -17.12
CA HIS A 61 12.16 26.90 -17.90
C HIS A 61 13.32 27.50 -17.10
N ALA A 62 14.53 27.42 -17.63
CA ALA A 62 15.71 28.04 -17.06
C ALA A 62 16.72 28.46 -18.15
N TYR A 63 17.43 29.56 -17.91
CA TYR A 63 18.55 29.98 -18.75
C TYR A 63 19.61 30.78 -17.99
N SER A 64 20.86 30.68 -18.45
CA SER A 64 21.99 31.44 -17.91
C SER A 64 22.19 32.74 -18.71
N ARG A 65 22.50 33.83 -18.01
CA ARG A 65 23.00 35.09 -18.57
C ARG A 65 24.52 35.01 -18.54
N PHE A 66 25.14 35.01 -19.71
CA PHE A 66 26.59 34.87 -19.79
C PHE A 66 27.31 36.03 -19.07
N THR A 67 27.86 35.75 -17.89
CA THR A 67 28.69 36.69 -17.11
C THR A 67 29.83 35.94 -16.43
N SER A 68 31.04 36.48 -16.44
CA SER A 68 32.18 35.91 -15.69
C SER A 68 32.11 36.14 -14.17
N ALA A 69 31.10 36.88 -13.70
CA ALA A 69 30.89 37.22 -12.30
C ALA A 69 29.66 36.47 -11.74
N VAL A 70 29.72 36.10 -10.46
CA VAL A 70 28.65 35.44 -9.72
C VAL A 70 28.07 36.39 -8.67
N PHE A 71 26.79 36.26 -8.38
CA PHE A 71 26.17 36.84 -7.19
C PHE A 71 26.54 35.99 -5.97
N GLU A 72 27.23 36.60 -5.00
CA GLU A 72 27.54 35.96 -3.73
C GLU A 72 26.74 36.63 -2.60
N PRO A 73 25.83 35.89 -1.92
CA PRO A 73 25.18 36.39 -0.72
C PRO A 73 26.20 36.51 0.42
N GLN A 74 26.54 37.74 0.83
CA GLN A 74 27.48 37.98 1.94
C GLN A 74 27.14 39.24 2.74
N ASN A 75 27.03 40.40 2.08
CA ASN A 75 26.89 41.71 2.74
C ASN A 75 25.65 42.49 2.29
N GLN A 76 24.89 41.92 1.36
CA GLN A 76 23.67 42.52 0.84
C GLN A 76 22.48 42.19 1.76
N PRO A 77 21.54 43.12 1.97
CA PRO A 77 20.34 42.83 2.75
C PRO A 77 19.36 41.93 1.97
N ILE A 78 18.50 41.24 2.73
CA ILE A 78 17.28 40.60 2.24
C ILE A 78 16.14 41.62 2.37
N PHE A 79 15.60 42.07 1.24
CA PHE A 79 14.45 42.95 1.16
C PHE A 79 13.15 42.16 1.12
N LEU A 80 12.25 42.44 2.06
CA LEU A 80 10.91 41.88 2.14
C LEU A 80 9.86 42.88 1.66
N MET A 81 8.88 42.41 0.91
CA MET A 81 7.79 43.25 0.42
C MET A 81 6.87 43.65 1.58
N PRO A 82 6.54 44.95 1.76
CA PRO A 82 5.81 45.42 2.94
C PRO A 82 4.38 44.90 3.03
N ASP A 83 3.73 44.62 1.90
CA ASP A 83 2.33 44.17 1.86
C ASP A 83 2.19 42.71 2.33
N LYS A 84 3.19 41.87 2.04
CA LYS A 84 3.24 40.47 2.45
C LYS A 84 4.67 40.05 2.80
N PRO A 85 5.20 40.48 3.95
CA PRO A 85 6.60 40.27 4.28
C PRO A 85 6.89 38.81 4.62
N MET A 86 7.67 38.14 3.77
CA MET A 86 8.05 36.74 3.90
C MET A 86 9.15 36.53 4.95
N TYR A 87 8.87 36.87 6.22
CA TYR A 87 9.84 36.75 7.31
C TYR A 87 10.39 35.32 7.49
N TRP A 88 9.51 34.32 7.36
CA TRP A 88 9.90 32.92 7.45
C TRP A 88 10.91 32.55 6.35
N ALA A 89 10.72 33.04 5.13
CA ALA A 89 11.61 32.77 3.99
C ALA A 89 13.00 33.40 4.22
N ALA A 90 13.04 34.64 4.72
CA ALA A 90 14.31 35.27 5.08
C ALA A 90 15.02 34.56 6.25
N SER A 91 14.26 34.10 7.25
CA SER A 91 14.79 33.32 8.38
C SER A 91 15.37 31.99 7.91
N ASP A 92 14.65 31.30 7.04
CA ASP A 92 15.04 30.03 6.44
C ASP A 92 16.30 30.17 5.58
N PHE A 93 16.35 31.18 4.71
CA PHE A 93 17.53 31.47 3.91
C PHE A 93 18.74 31.79 4.80
N ASN A 94 18.57 32.60 5.85
CA ASN A 94 19.64 32.88 6.82
C ASN A 94 20.07 31.64 7.63
N ALA A 95 19.16 30.70 7.90
CA ALA A 95 19.51 29.43 8.52
C ALA A 95 20.41 28.60 7.60
N PHE A 96 20.09 28.53 6.30
CA PHE A 96 20.93 27.91 5.28
C PHE A 96 22.32 28.57 5.19
N LEU A 97 22.39 29.90 5.20
CA LEU A 97 23.68 30.62 5.24
C LEU A 97 24.54 30.17 6.43
N ARG A 98 23.95 30.15 7.63
CA ARG A 98 24.63 29.72 8.85
C ARG A 98 25.09 28.26 8.77
N GLU A 99 24.24 27.38 8.25
CA GLU A 99 24.58 25.96 8.05
C GLU A 99 25.80 25.78 7.15
N LYS A 100 25.93 26.61 6.09
CA LYS A 100 27.10 26.61 5.19
C LYS A 100 28.27 27.48 5.67
N GLY A 101 28.23 27.94 6.93
CA GLY A 101 29.32 28.71 7.54
C GLY A 101 29.45 30.15 7.01
N LYS A 102 28.35 30.73 6.54
CA LYS A 102 28.26 32.12 6.05
C LYS A 102 27.58 33.01 7.09
N ASP A 103 27.89 34.31 7.03
CA ASP A 103 27.24 35.31 7.87
C ASP A 103 25.76 35.48 7.47
N THR A 104 24.91 35.71 8.46
CA THR A 104 23.50 36.02 8.20
C THR A 104 23.36 37.44 7.64
N LEU A 105 22.44 37.61 6.70
CA LEU A 105 22.16 38.88 6.07
C LEU A 105 21.14 39.69 6.88
N GLU A 106 21.29 41.01 6.84
CA GLU A 106 20.31 41.94 7.40
C GLU A 106 18.98 41.84 6.65
N VAL A 107 17.86 41.79 7.39
CA VAL A 107 16.52 41.79 6.79
C VAL A 107 15.94 43.20 6.84
N ARG A 108 15.53 43.74 5.69
CA ARG A 108 14.96 45.09 5.54
C ARG A 108 13.60 45.04 4.85
N MET A 109 12.77 46.04 5.14
CA MET A 109 11.56 46.27 4.36
C MET A 109 11.91 47.01 3.08
N PHE A 110 11.34 46.55 1.97
CA PHE A 110 11.50 47.17 0.68
C PHE A 110 10.78 48.50 0.59
N THR A 111 11.43 49.47 -0.04
CA THR A 111 10.82 50.67 -0.59
C THR A 111 11.16 50.77 -2.09
N PRO A 112 10.37 51.46 -2.92
CA PRO A 112 10.68 51.59 -4.35
C PRO A 112 12.07 52.16 -4.66
N ALA A 113 12.64 52.96 -3.76
CA ALA A 113 14.01 53.48 -3.87
C ALA A 113 15.09 52.37 -3.79
N ASP A 114 14.77 51.22 -3.21
CA ASP A 114 15.68 50.07 -3.06
C ASP A 114 15.79 49.22 -4.33
N SER A 115 14.94 49.44 -5.34
CA SER A 115 14.91 48.67 -6.60
C SER A 115 16.24 48.64 -7.38
N SER A 116 17.13 49.61 -7.15
CA SER A 116 18.47 49.70 -7.75
C SER A 116 19.61 49.26 -6.81
N GLN A 117 19.28 48.86 -5.57
CA GLN A 117 20.27 48.44 -4.58
C GLN A 117 20.69 46.99 -4.77
N SER A 118 21.92 46.68 -4.36
CA SER A 118 22.38 45.29 -4.27
C SER A 118 21.65 44.58 -3.12
N GLY A 119 21.07 43.42 -3.40
CA GLY A 119 20.14 42.79 -2.47
C GLY A 119 19.54 41.48 -2.96
N ILE A 120 18.92 40.78 -2.01
CA ILE A 120 18.02 39.66 -2.28
C ILE A 120 16.60 40.16 -2.03
N PHE A 121 15.71 40.04 -3.00
CA PHE A 121 14.36 40.57 -2.91
C PHE A 121 13.37 39.42 -2.93
N LEU A 122 12.59 39.24 -1.86
CA LEU A 122 11.66 38.13 -1.71
C LEU A 122 10.22 38.64 -1.65
N GLY A 123 9.34 38.11 -2.52
CA GLY A 123 7.93 38.47 -2.53
C GLY A 123 7.03 37.40 -3.14
N VAL A 124 5.72 37.55 -2.90
CA VAL A 124 4.66 36.73 -3.48
C VAL A 124 3.75 37.67 -4.25
N CYS A 125 3.54 37.40 -5.54
CA CYS A 125 2.78 38.24 -6.48
C CYS A 125 3.07 39.73 -6.35
N SER A 126 4.34 40.11 -6.14
CA SER A 126 4.70 41.50 -5.91
C SER A 126 4.79 42.27 -7.22
N GLU A 127 3.99 43.34 -7.35
CA GLU A 127 4.05 44.27 -8.48
C GLU A 127 5.40 45.00 -8.56
N ASP A 128 6.01 45.31 -7.42
CA ASP A 128 7.35 45.91 -7.38
C ASP A 128 8.41 44.97 -7.94
N LEU A 129 8.35 43.69 -7.56
CA LEU A 129 9.29 42.69 -8.08
C LEU A 129 9.03 42.38 -9.55
N ASN A 130 7.77 42.35 -9.99
CA ASN A 130 7.40 42.24 -11.40
C ASN A 130 8.00 43.38 -12.22
N ARG A 131 7.91 44.64 -11.73
CA ARG A 131 8.56 45.79 -12.38
C ARG A 131 10.09 45.65 -12.42
N MET A 132 10.71 45.13 -11.36
CA MET A 132 12.16 44.90 -11.32
C MET A 132 12.61 43.84 -12.34
N ILE A 133 11.84 42.76 -12.50
CA ILE A 133 12.08 41.67 -13.45
C ILE A 133 11.90 42.15 -14.89
N ALA A 134 10.81 42.90 -15.15
CA ALA A 134 10.45 43.43 -16.47
C ALA A 134 11.39 44.53 -16.97
N ALA A 135 12.18 45.15 -16.09
CA ALA A 135 13.17 46.17 -16.46
C ALA A 135 14.37 45.62 -17.26
N LEU A 136 14.51 44.30 -17.41
CA LEU A 136 15.54 43.65 -18.22
C LEU A 136 15.01 43.31 -19.61
N GLU A 137 15.76 43.64 -20.67
CA GLU A 137 15.42 43.35 -22.08
C GLU A 137 15.61 41.88 -22.47
N ASP A 138 15.23 40.95 -21.60
CA ASP A 138 15.34 39.51 -21.85
C ASP A 138 14.00 38.94 -22.38
N GLN A 139 13.16 38.48 -21.45
CA GLN A 139 11.84 37.91 -21.66
C GLN A 139 10.85 38.63 -20.75
N GLU A 140 9.69 39.00 -21.29
CA GLU A 140 8.59 39.53 -20.49
C GLU A 140 8.11 38.48 -19.49
N LEU A 141 8.10 38.84 -18.21
CA LEU A 141 7.76 37.94 -17.11
C LEU A 141 7.01 38.75 -16.04
N VAL A 142 5.78 38.33 -15.76
CA VAL A 142 4.94 38.86 -14.70
C VAL A 142 4.45 37.67 -13.89
N VAL A 143 4.81 37.61 -12.61
CA VAL A 143 4.35 36.57 -11.70
C VAL A 143 3.00 36.97 -11.12
N THR A 144 2.01 36.10 -11.29
CA THR A 144 0.65 36.21 -10.78
C THR A 144 0.26 34.90 -10.07
N PRO A 145 -0.89 34.81 -9.41
CA PRO A 145 -1.37 33.52 -8.89
C PRO A 145 -1.51 32.45 -9.99
N GLU A 146 -1.82 32.86 -11.22
CA GLU A 146 -2.05 31.98 -12.37
C GLU A 146 -0.78 31.68 -13.19
N TYR A 147 0.24 32.55 -13.15
CA TYR A 147 1.49 32.35 -13.89
C TYR A 147 2.73 32.57 -13.00
N PRO A 148 3.67 31.60 -12.93
CA PRO A 148 3.75 30.38 -13.75
C PRO A 148 2.76 29.27 -13.37
N GLY A 149 1.97 29.47 -12.32
CA GLY A 149 0.94 28.55 -11.84
C GLY A 149 0.93 28.45 -10.32
N PRO A 150 -0.03 27.73 -9.71
CA PRO A 150 -0.01 27.39 -8.30
C PRO A 150 1.30 26.71 -7.89
N GLU A 151 1.79 27.01 -6.70
CA GLU A 151 3.10 26.58 -6.19
C GLU A 151 4.28 27.00 -7.09
N GLY A 152 4.06 27.95 -8.00
CA GLY A 152 5.02 28.43 -8.98
C GLY A 152 5.91 29.56 -8.47
N TYR A 153 7.04 29.75 -9.11
CA TYR A 153 8.00 30.79 -8.76
C TYR A 153 8.88 31.24 -9.92
N ALA A 154 9.41 32.46 -9.78
CA ALA A 154 10.47 32.99 -10.61
C ALA A 154 11.69 33.38 -9.75
N ILE A 155 12.87 32.99 -10.22
CA ILE A 155 14.16 33.43 -9.69
C ILE A 155 14.88 34.20 -10.81
N ASP A 156 15.25 35.44 -10.54
CA ASP A 156 15.99 36.30 -11.47
C ASP A 156 17.27 36.81 -10.81
N VAL A 157 18.42 36.38 -11.34
CA VAL A 157 19.73 36.67 -10.77
C VAL A 157 20.55 37.49 -11.75
N LEU A 158 21.13 38.57 -11.23
CA LEU A 158 22.19 39.38 -11.81
C LEU A 158 23.39 39.38 -10.87
N THR A 159 24.55 39.83 -11.33
CA THR A 159 25.79 39.88 -10.54
C THR A 159 25.70 40.67 -9.23
N TRP A 160 24.73 41.57 -9.11
CA TRP A 160 24.53 42.44 -7.94
C TRP A 160 23.16 42.28 -7.27
N ARG A 161 22.20 41.53 -7.83
CA ARG A 161 20.88 41.32 -7.21
C ARG A 161 20.30 39.94 -7.50
N MET A 162 19.48 39.46 -6.58
CA MET A 162 18.63 38.28 -6.73
C MET A 162 17.19 38.67 -6.44
N VAL A 163 16.27 38.42 -7.37
CA VAL A 163 14.84 38.66 -7.20
C VAL A 163 14.11 37.32 -7.21
N VAL A 164 13.31 37.06 -6.18
CA VAL A 164 12.43 35.90 -6.08
C VAL A 164 11.00 36.42 -5.96
N ASN A 165 10.18 36.12 -6.96
CA ASN A 165 8.75 36.41 -6.93
C ASN A 165 7.98 35.10 -7.13
N ALA A 166 7.16 34.72 -6.16
CA ALA A 166 6.40 33.46 -6.20
C ALA A 166 4.90 33.71 -6.44
N SER A 167 4.20 32.72 -7.00
CA SER A 167 2.75 32.76 -7.16
C SER A 167 2.02 32.67 -5.83
N ASP A 168 2.60 31.94 -4.87
CA ASP A 168 2.09 31.77 -3.51
C ASP A 168 3.23 31.45 -2.53
N GLU A 169 2.89 31.12 -1.28
CA GLU A 169 3.91 30.79 -0.27
C GLU A 169 4.57 29.43 -0.46
N ALA A 170 3.90 28.46 -1.09
CA ALA A 170 4.49 27.17 -1.43
C ALA A 170 5.51 27.34 -2.57
N GLY A 171 5.19 28.17 -3.56
CA GLY A 171 6.14 28.58 -4.60
C GLY A 171 7.37 29.29 -4.03
N MET A 172 7.20 30.13 -3.00
CA MET A 172 8.35 30.74 -2.30
C MET A 172 9.23 29.67 -1.63
N GLN A 173 8.63 28.64 -1.01
CA GLN A 173 9.37 27.53 -0.41
C GLN A 173 10.17 26.76 -1.48
N TYR A 174 9.56 26.44 -2.62
CA TYR A 174 10.24 25.76 -3.71
C TYR A 174 11.32 26.61 -4.38
N ALA A 175 11.13 27.93 -4.46
CA ALA A 175 12.18 28.84 -4.90
C ALA A 175 13.41 28.77 -3.99
N LEU A 176 13.22 28.73 -2.65
CA LEU A 176 14.32 28.56 -1.71
C LEU A 176 14.99 27.19 -1.87
N HIS A 177 14.24 26.11 -2.11
CA HIS A 177 14.81 24.79 -2.38
C HIS A 177 15.73 24.83 -3.61
N THR A 178 15.27 25.44 -4.72
CA THR A 178 16.09 25.66 -5.93
C THR A 178 17.33 26.49 -5.63
N LEU A 179 17.20 27.58 -4.88
CA LEU A 179 18.33 28.45 -4.53
C LEU A 179 19.40 27.74 -3.70
N ARG A 180 19.02 26.84 -2.78
CA ARG A 180 19.99 26.06 -1.99
C ARG A 180 20.84 25.16 -2.88
N GLN A 181 20.23 24.50 -3.86
CA GLN A 181 20.93 23.65 -4.82
C GLN A 181 21.87 24.48 -5.71
N LEU A 182 21.43 25.66 -6.14
CA LEU A 182 22.20 26.57 -7.00
C LEU A 182 23.37 27.26 -6.30
N LEU A 183 23.19 27.70 -5.06
CA LEU A 183 24.22 28.44 -4.30
C LEU A 183 25.32 27.53 -3.77
N TYR A 184 25.01 26.26 -3.56
CA TYR A 184 25.94 25.26 -3.02
C TYR A 184 25.83 23.91 -3.76
N PRO A 185 26.11 23.87 -5.08
CA PRO A 185 25.96 22.67 -5.90
C PRO A 185 27.01 21.61 -5.57
N ARG A 186 28.14 22.03 -4.97
CA ARG A 186 29.21 21.14 -4.51
C ARG A 186 30.00 21.78 -3.38
N GLN A 187 30.66 20.94 -2.59
CA GLN A 187 31.49 21.40 -1.48
C GLN A 187 32.56 22.39 -1.96
N GLY A 188 32.62 23.55 -1.33
CA GLY A 188 33.61 24.61 -1.61
C GLY A 188 33.20 25.63 -2.68
N TRP A 189 32.03 25.49 -3.30
CA TRP A 189 31.44 26.53 -4.15
C TRP A 189 30.50 27.44 -3.33
N TRP A 190 30.50 28.73 -3.63
CA TRP A 190 29.54 29.69 -3.06
C TRP A 190 29.27 30.80 -4.06
N GLY A 191 28.03 30.91 -4.52
CA GLY A 191 27.61 31.95 -5.46
C GLY A 191 26.81 31.39 -6.62
N LEU A 192 26.14 32.28 -7.35
CA LEU A 192 25.26 31.92 -8.46
C LEU A 192 25.53 32.84 -9.64
N GLU A 193 25.74 32.28 -10.83
CA GLU A 193 25.85 33.07 -12.05
C GLU A 193 24.52 33.78 -12.36
N GLY A 194 24.58 34.84 -13.18
CA GLY A 194 23.36 35.46 -13.67
C GLY A 194 22.48 34.42 -14.37
N CYS A 195 21.24 34.27 -13.94
CA CYS A 195 20.31 33.29 -14.51
C CYS A 195 18.87 33.72 -14.29
N ARG A 196 17.95 33.11 -15.05
CA ARG A 196 16.52 33.19 -14.80
C ARG A 196 15.94 31.78 -14.78
N ILE A 197 15.09 31.53 -13.78
CA ILE A 197 14.29 30.30 -13.65
C ILE A 197 12.84 30.72 -13.49
N VAL A 198 11.96 30.06 -14.24
CA VAL A 198 10.51 30.19 -14.12
C VAL A 198 9.95 28.78 -14.08
N ASP A 199 9.36 28.41 -12.96
CA ASP A 199 9.04 27.01 -12.69
C ASP A 199 7.76 26.87 -11.85
N ALA A 200 7.06 25.77 -12.05
CA ALA A 200 5.85 25.39 -11.33
C ALA A 200 5.59 23.90 -11.57
N PRO A 201 5.04 23.16 -10.59
CA PRO A 201 4.68 21.78 -10.81
C PRO A 201 3.59 21.68 -11.89
N GLN A 202 3.69 20.68 -12.76
CA GLN A 202 2.62 20.33 -13.69
C GLN A 202 1.42 19.72 -12.97
N PHE A 203 1.68 18.93 -11.93
CA PHE A 203 0.64 18.20 -11.20
C PHE A 203 0.38 18.82 -9.83
N PRO A 204 -0.88 19.06 -9.46
CA PRO A 204 -1.22 19.59 -8.15
C PRO A 204 -0.99 18.60 -7.00
N ARG A 205 -0.95 17.28 -7.26
CA ARG A 205 -0.83 16.26 -6.22
C ARG A 205 0.45 15.43 -6.37
N ARG A 206 1.32 15.52 -5.37
CA ARG A 206 2.62 14.82 -5.31
C ARG A 206 2.74 14.18 -3.94
N TRP A 207 2.06 13.06 -3.78
CA TRP A 207 1.84 12.45 -2.47
C TRP A 207 2.83 11.33 -2.19
N PHE A 208 2.96 10.95 -0.92
CA PHE A 208 3.58 9.69 -0.52
C PHE A 208 2.75 8.99 0.54
N TYR A 209 2.69 7.66 0.44
CA TYR A 209 2.02 6.77 1.37
C TYR A 209 2.89 6.52 2.59
N TYR A 210 2.33 6.71 3.79
CA TYR A 210 3.05 6.55 5.04
C TYR A 210 2.21 5.83 6.10
N PRO A 211 2.34 4.49 6.21
CA PRO A 211 1.66 3.72 7.26
C PRO A 211 2.43 3.81 8.57
N THR A 212 1.78 4.29 9.63
CA THR A 212 2.42 4.46 10.94
C THR A 212 1.47 4.18 12.09
N ASN A 213 2.05 3.76 13.23
CA ASN A 213 1.29 3.61 14.47
C ASN A 213 1.43 4.90 15.29
N VAL A 214 0.43 5.77 15.20
CA VAL A 214 0.42 7.13 15.79
C VAL A 214 0.38 7.10 17.33
N LEU A 215 0.01 5.96 17.92
CA LEU A 215 0.02 5.79 19.37
C LEU A 215 1.43 5.78 19.97
N VAL A 216 2.46 5.48 19.17
CA VAL A 216 3.85 5.33 19.63
C VAL A 216 4.61 6.61 19.36
N GLY A 217 5.08 7.29 20.42
CA GLY A 217 5.77 8.58 20.31
C GLY A 217 7.01 8.56 19.40
N ASP A 218 7.82 7.50 19.46
CA ASP A 218 9.01 7.37 18.59
C ASP A 218 8.65 7.37 17.09
N ASN A 219 7.47 6.82 16.75
CA ASN A 219 6.99 6.83 15.37
C ASN A 219 6.59 8.24 14.91
N ILE A 220 6.17 9.12 15.83
CA ILE A 220 5.86 10.53 15.52
C ILE A 220 7.13 11.27 15.17
N THR A 221 8.22 11.05 15.92
CA THR A 221 9.53 11.62 15.59
C THR A 221 10.02 11.11 14.23
N ALA A 222 9.91 9.80 13.98
CA ALA A 222 10.29 9.21 12.69
C ALA A 222 9.43 9.71 11.52
N ALA A 223 8.13 9.90 11.73
CA ALA A 223 7.23 10.47 10.73
C ALA A 223 7.66 11.89 10.36
N LYS A 224 7.89 12.76 11.35
CA LYS A 224 8.34 14.14 11.14
C LYS A 224 9.62 14.23 10.32
N ALA A 225 10.60 13.39 10.62
CA ALA A 225 11.86 13.32 9.87
C ALA A 225 11.64 12.89 8.41
N MET A 226 10.83 11.85 8.18
CA MET A 226 10.50 11.39 6.82
C MET A 226 9.69 12.43 6.04
N TRP A 227 8.85 13.21 6.73
CA TRP A 227 8.06 14.27 6.08
C TRP A 227 8.95 15.44 5.65
N ASP A 228 9.98 15.78 6.43
CA ASP A 228 11.00 16.74 6.01
C ASP A 228 11.76 16.24 4.78
N GLU A 229 12.16 14.97 4.76
CA GLU A 229 12.81 14.33 3.59
C GLU A 229 11.92 14.36 2.35
N ALA A 230 10.63 14.03 2.49
CA ALA A 230 9.67 14.13 1.39
C ALA A 230 9.51 15.58 0.86
N LEU A 231 9.55 16.58 1.76
CA LEU A 231 9.46 17.99 1.39
C LEU A 231 10.71 18.48 0.64
N ASP A 232 11.89 17.94 0.96
CA ASP A 232 13.13 18.23 0.21
C ASP A 232 12.99 17.83 -1.27
N HIS A 233 12.17 16.80 -1.56
CA HIS A 233 11.81 16.36 -2.90
C HIS A 233 10.50 16.97 -3.44
N ARG A 234 10.02 18.07 -2.83
CA ARG A 234 8.82 18.84 -3.23
C ARG A 234 7.52 18.05 -3.26
N LEU A 235 7.41 17.02 -2.43
CA LEU A 235 6.15 16.34 -2.18
C LEU A 235 5.25 17.24 -1.32
N ASN A 236 3.96 17.25 -1.60
CA ASN A 236 3.01 18.18 -0.98
C ASN A 236 1.87 17.50 -0.21
N GLY A 237 1.84 16.18 -0.17
CA GLY A 237 0.87 15.45 0.64
C GLY A 237 1.40 14.14 1.20
N VAL A 238 0.92 13.79 2.39
CA VAL A 238 1.14 12.49 3.02
C VAL A 238 -0.18 11.75 3.11
N HIS A 239 -0.29 10.62 2.40
CA HIS A 239 -1.36 9.67 2.63
C HIS A 239 -1.05 8.88 3.91
N LEU A 240 -1.59 9.38 5.02
CA LEU A 240 -1.34 8.86 6.36
C LEU A 240 -2.32 7.73 6.66
N VAL A 241 -1.80 6.55 7.02
CA VAL A 241 -2.62 5.40 7.36
C VAL A 241 -2.24 4.82 8.73
N ASP A 242 -3.25 4.66 9.59
CA ASP A 242 -3.17 3.91 10.84
C ASP A 242 -4.43 3.05 10.98
N SER A 243 -4.26 1.78 11.33
CA SER A 243 -5.38 0.85 11.59
C SER A 243 -6.31 1.29 12.73
N LYS A 244 -5.99 2.36 13.46
CA LYS A 244 -6.83 2.94 14.50
C LYS A 244 -7.78 4.02 13.99
N PHE A 245 -7.70 4.45 12.73
CA PHE A 245 -8.59 5.50 12.18
C PHE A 245 -10.08 5.09 12.18
N SER A 246 -10.39 3.79 12.15
CA SER A 246 -11.77 3.27 12.30
C SER A 246 -12.20 3.04 13.76
N ARG A 247 -11.36 3.38 14.73
CA ARG A 247 -11.67 3.20 16.15
C ARG A 247 -11.04 4.23 17.10
N PRO A 248 -10.83 5.52 16.73
CA PRO A 248 -10.24 6.53 17.60
C PRO A 248 -10.86 6.60 19.00
N SER A 249 -12.17 6.35 19.14
CA SER A 249 -12.88 6.39 20.42
C SER A 249 -12.33 5.40 21.47
N THR A 250 -11.60 4.38 21.02
CA THR A 250 -11.01 3.33 21.87
C THR A 250 -9.60 3.70 22.36
N LEU A 251 -9.04 4.84 21.92
CA LEU A 251 -7.65 5.22 22.16
C LEU A 251 -7.52 6.25 23.28
N PRO A 252 -6.38 6.24 24.01
CA PRO A 252 -6.11 7.20 25.07
C PRO A 252 -5.79 8.60 24.52
N GLN A 253 -5.94 9.63 25.35
CA GLN A 253 -5.68 11.05 24.99
C GLN A 253 -4.36 11.27 24.22
N ARG A 254 -3.27 10.61 24.63
CA ARG A 254 -1.96 10.71 23.95
C ARG A 254 -2.00 10.39 22.45
N TYR A 255 -2.95 9.58 22.00
CA TYR A 255 -3.14 9.28 20.58
C TYR A 255 -3.61 10.51 19.82
N PHE A 256 -4.59 11.23 20.37
CA PHE A 256 -5.10 12.49 19.81
C PHE A 256 -4.06 13.60 19.90
N ASP A 257 -3.28 13.65 20.98
CA ASP A 257 -2.17 14.59 21.11
C ASP A 257 -1.11 14.35 20.01
N SER A 258 -0.80 13.09 19.70
CA SER A 258 0.08 12.72 18.58
C SER A 258 -0.51 13.11 17.22
N LEU A 259 -1.81 12.90 16.99
CA LEU A 259 -2.48 13.31 15.75
C LEU A 259 -2.44 14.83 15.56
N ALA A 260 -2.77 15.59 16.61
CA ALA A 260 -2.68 17.05 16.59
C ALA A 260 -1.24 17.52 16.34
N ALA A 261 -0.25 16.89 16.99
CA ALA A 261 1.16 17.22 16.81
C ALA A 261 1.69 16.90 15.40
N LEU A 262 1.08 15.94 14.69
CA LEU A 262 1.36 15.68 13.28
C LEU A 262 0.66 16.69 12.37
N ARG A 263 -0.64 16.97 12.60
CA ARG A 263 -1.40 17.99 11.88
C ARG A 263 -0.70 19.35 11.90
N ASP A 264 -0.34 19.83 13.09
CA ASP A 264 0.29 21.14 13.26
C ASP A 264 1.66 21.17 12.57
N TYR A 265 2.42 20.08 12.66
CA TYR A 265 3.72 19.95 12.01
C TYR A 265 3.62 19.99 10.47
N ALA A 266 2.62 19.32 9.91
CA ALA A 266 2.34 19.31 8.48
C ALA A 266 1.87 20.70 8.02
N ALA A 267 0.96 21.34 8.76
CA ALA A 267 0.45 22.68 8.47
C ALA A 267 1.57 23.73 8.44
N ASP A 268 2.48 23.70 9.43
CA ASP A 268 3.66 24.60 9.49
C ASP A 268 4.57 24.46 8.27
N ARG A 269 4.54 23.30 7.60
CA ARG A 269 5.35 22.96 6.43
C ARG A 269 4.58 22.96 5.12
N ARG A 270 3.28 23.31 5.16
CA ARG A 270 2.38 23.29 4.00
C ARG A 270 2.28 21.90 3.37
N LEU A 271 2.49 20.85 4.17
CA LEU A 271 2.25 19.47 3.78
C LEU A 271 0.79 19.13 4.08
N GLU A 272 0.06 18.61 3.09
CA GLU A 272 -1.30 18.14 3.31
C GLU A 272 -1.29 16.75 3.97
N ILE A 273 -2.11 16.53 5.00
CA ILE A 273 -2.40 15.18 5.51
C ILE A 273 -3.66 14.67 4.81
N ILE A 274 -3.56 13.50 4.19
CA ILE A 274 -4.65 12.78 3.55
C ILE A 274 -4.93 11.50 4.35
N PRO A 275 -5.92 11.47 5.26
CA PRO A 275 -6.17 10.32 6.10
C PRO A 275 -6.80 9.16 5.30
N GLY A 276 -6.26 7.96 5.46
CA GLY A 276 -6.85 6.72 4.92
C GLY A 276 -8.03 6.23 5.76
N VAL A 277 -9.24 6.36 5.25
CA VAL A 277 -10.51 6.08 5.95
C VAL A 277 -11.33 4.99 5.24
N MET A 278 -12.39 4.50 5.89
CA MET A 278 -13.35 3.55 5.31
C MET A 278 -12.73 2.23 4.78
N PRO A 279 -12.02 1.44 5.61
CA PRO A 279 -11.31 0.24 5.16
C PRO A 279 -12.22 -0.98 4.95
N PHE A 280 -13.03 -0.96 3.89
CA PHE A 280 -13.91 -2.08 3.54
C PHE A 280 -13.16 -3.30 2.99
N GLY A 281 -12.00 -3.10 2.36
CA GLY A 281 -11.08 -4.19 2.02
C GLY A 281 -10.55 -4.90 3.26
N TYR A 282 -9.91 -4.13 4.13
CA TYR A 282 -9.22 -4.61 5.34
C TYR A 282 -9.97 -4.19 6.60
N SER A 283 -11.21 -4.70 6.76
CA SER A 283 -12.15 -4.22 7.78
C SER A 283 -11.84 -4.66 9.21
N ASN A 284 -10.76 -5.38 9.47
CA ASN A 284 -10.39 -5.83 10.83
C ASN A 284 -10.44 -4.70 11.87
N SER A 285 -10.01 -3.48 11.51
CA SER A 285 -10.07 -2.31 12.39
C SER A 285 -11.50 -1.86 12.73
N LEU A 286 -12.41 -1.93 11.75
CA LEU A 286 -13.83 -1.63 11.91
C LEU A 286 -14.53 -2.74 12.72
N LEU A 287 -14.23 -4.01 12.40
CA LEU A 287 -14.73 -5.20 13.08
C LEU A 287 -14.26 -5.33 14.54
N PHE A 288 -13.32 -4.49 14.98
CA PHE A 288 -12.97 -4.32 16.38
C PHE A 288 -14.19 -4.01 17.26
N HIS A 289 -15.11 -3.17 16.76
CA HIS A 289 -16.29 -2.73 17.53
C HIS A 289 -17.33 -3.83 17.65
N ASN A 290 -17.55 -4.58 16.56
CA ASN A 290 -18.47 -5.69 16.53
C ASN A 290 -18.06 -6.72 15.47
N PRO A 291 -17.52 -7.89 15.88
CA PRO A 291 -17.05 -8.90 14.94
C PRO A 291 -18.19 -9.60 14.16
N ASN A 292 -19.45 -9.43 14.57
CA ASN A 292 -20.60 -9.97 13.84
C ASN A 292 -20.92 -9.16 12.57
N LEU A 293 -20.30 -8.01 12.38
CA LEU A 293 -20.43 -7.21 11.16
C LEU A 293 -19.55 -7.74 10.01
N ALA A 294 -18.87 -8.88 10.17
CA ALA A 294 -18.18 -9.53 9.07
C ALA A 294 -19.16 -9.99 7.96
N SER A 295 -18.69 -9.99 6.71
CA SER A 295 -19.39 -10.64 5.60
C SER A 295 -19.39 -12.15 5.80
N GLY A 296 -20.57 -12.77 5.69
CA GLY A 296 -20.75 -14.18 6.05
C GLY A 296 -20.94 -15.12 4.88
N LEU A 297 -20.18 -16.21 4.84
CA LEU A 297 -20.42 -17.33 3.92
C LEU A 297 -21.46 -18.30 4.51
N PRO A 298 -22.49 -18.71 3.75
CA PRO A 298 -23.55 -19.57 4.26
C PRO A 298 -23.10 -21.02 4.45
N VAL A 299 -23.50 -21.60 5.58
CA VAL A 299 -23.57 -23.03 5.80
C VAL A 299 -25.04 -23.44 5.85
N ARG A 300 -25.42 -24.47 5.09
CA ARG A 300 -26.82 -24.85 4.89
C ARG A 300 -27.06 -26.29 5.30
N GLN A 301 -28.01 -26.47 6.23
CA GLN A 301 -28.54 -27.78 6.63
C GLN A 301 -27.47 -28.82 6.97
N GLN A 302 -26.40 -28.38 7.63
CA GLN A 302 -25.34 -29.24 8.12
C GLN A 302 -25.90 -30.20 9.16
N LYS A 303 -25.52 -31.48 9.11
CA LYS A 303 -26.18 -32.52 9.89
C LYS A 303 -25.44 -32.78 11.20
N PHE A 304 -26.20 -32.81 12.29
CA PHE A 304 -25.72 -33.18 13.62
C PHE A 304 -26.63 -34.23 14.24
N VAL A 305 -26.10 -34.93 15.24
CA VAL A 305 -26.87 -35.75 16.19
C VAL A 305 -26.58 -35.24 17.59
N ILE A 306 -27.61 -35.11 18.42
CA ILE A 306 -27.45 -34.85 19.85
C ILE A 306 -26.89 -36.13 20.50
N ASP A 307 -25.74 -36.01 21.12
CA ASP A 307 -25.01 -37.06 21.83
C ASP A 307 -24.94 -36.64 23.31
N ALA A 308 -25.71 -37.35 24.14
CA ALA A 308 -26.15 -36.92 25.46
C ALA A 308 -26.87 -35.56 25.42
N ASP A 309 -26.15 -34.47 25.63
CA ASP A 309 -26.66 -33.10 25.62
C ASP A 309 -25.92 -32.19 24.61
N THR A 310 -25.00 -32.74 23.81
CA THR A 310 -24.16 -31.97 22.88
C THR A 310 -24.38 -32.36 21.43
N ALA A 311 -24.46 -31.39 20.51
CA ALA A 311 -24.55 -31.69 19.10
C ALA A 311 -23.19 -32.11 18.53
N ARG A 312 -23.10 -33.32 18.00
CA ARG A 312 -21.94 -33.86 17.30
C ARG A 312 -22.20 -33.87 15.79
N ILE A 313 -21.25 -33.37 15.00
CA ILE A 313 -21.33 -33.40 13.53
C ILE A 313 -21.47 -34.86 13.06
N VAL A 314 -22.36 -35.08 12.09
CA VAL A 314 -22.49 -36.35 11.37
C VAL A 314 -22.36 -36.04 9.88
N PRO A 315 -21.15 -36.18 9.31
CA PRO A 315 -20.89 -35.82 7.93
C PRO A 315 -21.82 -36.59 6.98
N ARG A 316 -22.35 -35.89 5.97
CA ARG A 316 -23.13 -36.54 4.90
C ARG A 316 -22.25 -37.28 3.91
N VAL A 317 -21.00 -36.85 3.79
CA VAL A 317 -19.99 -37.42 2.91
C VAL A 317 -18.75 -37.72 3.76
N ASP A 318 -18.21 -38.93 3.63
CA ASP A 318 -16.92 -39.27 4.23
C ASP A 318 -15.80 -38.65 3.41
N VAL A 319 -15.27 -37.54 3.92
CA VAL A 319 -14.22 -36.75 3.28
C VAL A 319 -12.82 -37.12 3.76
N ALA A 320 -12.70 -38.02 4.74
CA ALA A 320 -11.45 -38.28 5.43
C ALA A 320 -10.39 -38.90 4.50
N ILE A 321 -9.17 -38.36 4.57
CA ILE A 321 -8.00 -38.87 3.83
C ILE A 321 -7.54 -40.16 4.49
N LYS A 322 -7.79 -41.30 3.83
CA LYS A 322 -7.48 -42.62 4.41
C LYS A 322 -5.99 -42.87 4.61
N ASN A 323 -5.14 -42.26 3.79
CA ASN A 323 -3.68 -42.38 3.83
C ASN A 323 -3.02 -41.02 4.12
N GLY A 324 -3.57 -40.26 5.07
CA GLY A 324 -3.10 -38.91 5.39
C GLY A 324 -1.71 -38.85 6.01
N GLY A 325 -1.32 -39.89 6.77
CA GLY A 325 0.02 -40.06 7.34
C GLY A 325 0.96 -40.88 6.46
N PHE A 326 0.63 -41.13 5.19
CA PHE A 326 1.54 -41.76 4.21
C PHE A 326 2.06 -43.17 4.53
N GLU A 327 1.41 -43.88 5.46
CA GLU A 327 1.79 -45.23 5.91
C GLU A 327 1.65 -46.32 4.84
N ASP A 328 0.74 -46.14 3.89
CA ASP A 328 0.58 -47.05 2.75
C ASP A 328 1.31 -46.46 1.55
N TYR A 329 2.36 -47.15 1.09
CA TYR A 329 3.09 -46.77 -0.12
C TYR A 329 3.79 -47.97 -0.77
N THR A 330 4.07 -47.84 -2.06
CA THR A 330 4.93 -48.76 -2.81
C THR A 330 5.91 -47.94 -3.63
N ASP A 331 7.21 -48.16 -3.39
CA ASP A 331 8.29 -47.30 -3.86
C ASP A 331 8.07 -45.83 -3.43
N ASN A 332 7.77 -44.94 -4.36
CA ASN A 332 7.50 -43.52 -4.08
C ASN A 332 6.04 -43.13 -4.43
N ARG A 333 5.13 -44.11 -4.43
CA ARG A 333 3.72 -43.92 -4.77
C ARG A 333 2.83 -44.14 -3.55
N PHE A 334 1.90 -43.22 -3.35
CA PHE A 334 0.94 -43.24 -2.24
C PHE A 334 -0.48 -43.45 -2.77
N PRO A 335 -1.13 -44.62 -2.56
CA PRO A 335 -2.52 -44.84 -2.95
C PRO A 335 -3.47 -43.89 -2.21
N GLY A 336 -4.62 -43.61 -2.84
CA GLY A 336 -5.65 -42.72 -2.32
C GLY A 336 -5.56 -41.27 -2.79
N TYR A 337 -4.47 -40.88 -3.45
CA TYR A 337 -4.29 -39.55 -4.02
C TYR A 337 -4.55 -39.54 -5.52
N ARG A 338 -5.15 -38.46 -6.02
CA ARG A 338 -5.45 -38.30 -7.46
C ARG A 338 -4.21 -38.03 -8.28
N PHE A 339 -3.26 -37.31 -7.69
CA PHE A 339 -2.08 -36.80 -8.40
C PHE A 339 -0.91 -36.64 -7.43
N ILE A 340 0.29 -36.98 -7.92
CA ILE A 340 1.57 -36.77 -7.24
C ILE A 340 2.58 -36.37 -8.34
N ASP A 341 3.32 -35.28 -8.14
CA ASP A 341 4.37 -34.85 -9.06
C ASP A 341 5.56 -35.81 -9.02
N LYS A 342 5.74 -36.56 -10.11
CA LYS A 342 6.93 -37.37 -10.43
C LYS A 342 7.49 -38.23 -9.26
N PRO A 343 6.77 -39.30 -8.86
CA PRO A 343 7.27 -40.32 -7.94
C PRO A 343 8.68 -40.82 -8.27
N GLY A 344 9.61 -40.65 -7.32
CA GLY A 344 11.02 -41.07 -7.42
C GLY A 344 11.95 -40.09 -8.13
N GLU A 345 11.45 -38.94 -8.59
CA GLU A 345 12.25 -37.85 -9.16
C GLU A 345 12.06 -36.55 -8.38
N VAL A 346 10.82 -36.23 -7.99
CA VAL A 346 10.50 -35.03 -7.21
C VAL A 346 9.85 -35.42 -5.88
N SER A 347 8.96 -36.40 -5.87
CA SER A 347 8.28 -36.87 -4.67
C SER A 347 8.80 -38.22 -4.20
N PHE A 348 9.08 -38.35 -2.90
CA PHE A 348 9.69 -39.53 -2.31
C PHE A 348 8.96 -39.96 -1.04
N ALA A 349 8.89 -41.27 -0.79
CA ALA A 349 8.58 -41.78 0.53
C ALA A 349 9.81 -41.70 1.41
N ASP A 350 9.70 -41.01 2.55
CA ASP A 350 10.79 -40.83 3.50
C ASP A 350 10.45 -41.54 4.82
N THR A 351 11.29 -42.51 5.19
CA THR A 351 11.14 -43.29 6.43
C THR A 351 12.06 -42.80 7.55
N GLN A 352 12.92 -41.82 7.27
CA GLN A 352 13.81 -41.21 8.26
C GLN A 352 13.13 -39.99 8.88
N GLU A 353 12.79 -39.01 8.05
CA GLU A 353 12.10 -37.79 8.46
C GLU A 353 10.59 -37.97 8.32
N LYS A 354 9.89 -37.99 9.45
CA LYS A 354 8.44 -38.16 9.58
C LYS A 354 7.97 -37.51 10.86
N HIS A 355 6.76 -36.99 10.88
CA HIS A 355 6.17 -36.41 12.08
C HIS A 355 5.61 -37.52 12.96
N SER A 356 4.85 -38.45 12.36
CA SER A 356 4.28 -39.60 13.04
C SER A 356 4.50 -40.88 12.22
N GLY A 357 4.01 -42.02 12.74
CA GLY A 357 3.99 -43.28 11.99
C GLY A 357 5.36 -43.78 11.48
N SER A 358 5.37 -44.30 10.24
CA SER A 358 6.51 -44.95 9.61
C SER A 358 7.04 -44.23 8.37
N ALA A 359 6.27 -43.33 7.76
CA ALA A 359 6.70 -42.58 6.59
C ALA A 359 6.08 -41.18 6.51
N SER A 360 6.70 -40.30 5.72
CA SER A 360 6.11 -39.06 5.24
C SER A 360 6.33 -38.91 3.73
N ILE A 361 5.70 -37.91 3.10
CA ILE A 361 6.04 -37.53 1.73
C ILE A 361 7.03 -36.36 1.73
N ARG A 362 8.12 -36.52 1.00
CA ARG A 362 9.16 -35.51 0.80
C ARG A 362 9.17 -35.04 -0.65
N PHE A 363 9.33 -33.74 -0.88
CA PHE A 363 9.59 -33.17 -2.19
C PHE A 363 10.97 -32.51 -2.26
N GLU A 364 11.71 -32.78 -3.33
CA GLU A 364 13.03 -32.19 -3.59
C GLU A 364 13.39 -32.19 -5.09
N ASP A 365 14.65 -31.85 -5.42
CA ASP A 365 15.23 -31.88 -6.77
C ASP A 365 14.44 -31.09 -7.83
N PHE A 366 13.79 -30.00 -7.38
CA PHE A 366 12.93 -29.16 -8.19
C PHE A 366 13.61 -28.61 -9.45
N ALA A 367 14.82 -28.08 -9.34
CA ALA A 367 15.55 -27.53 -10.48
C ALA A 367 15.91 -28.59 -11.53
N THR A 368 16.12 -29.84 -11.11
CA THR A 368 16.51 -30.95 -11.99
C THR A 368 15.29 -31.51 -12.71
N HIS A 369 14.23 -31.80 -11.96
CA HIS A 369 13.09 -32.56 -12.47
C HIS A 369 11.84 -31.70 -12.73
N SER A 370 11.83 -30.43 -12.30
CA SER A 370 10.76 -29.46 -12.55
C SER A 370 11.31 -28.08 -12.96
N PRO A 371 12.27 -27.99 -13.90
CA PRO A 371 13.05 -26.76 -14.15
C PRO A 371 12.23 -25.54 -14.57
N THR A 372 11.09 -25.77 -15.23
CA THR A 372 10.23 -24.68 -15.74
C THR A 372 9.32 -24.10 -14.66
N HIS A 373 8.83 -24.94 -13.74
CA HIS A 373 7.73 -24.55 -12.85
C HIS A 373 8.04 -24.74 -11.36
N GLY A 374 9.08 -25.50 -10.99
CA GLY A 374 9.43 -25.75 -9.60
C GLY A 374 8.33 -26.44 -8.79
N HIS A 375 7.52 -27.28 -9.45
CA HIS A 375 6.39 -27.96 -8.82
C HIS A 375 6.83 -29.22 -8.09
N GLY A 376 6.30 -29.42 -6.88
CA GLY A 376 6.29 -30.68 -6.13
C GLY A 376 5.03 -30.74 -5.29
N ARG A 377 4.01 -31.45 -5.77
CA ARG A 377 2.66 -31.42 -5.21
C ARG A 377 2.04 -32.80 -5.13
N ILE A 378 1.14 -32.94 -4.17
CA ILE A 378 0.21 -34.06 -4.06
C ILE A 378 -1.22 -33.51 -3.96
N SER A 379 -2.20 -34.23 -4.52
CA SER A 379 -3.60 -33.83 -4.40
C SER A 379 -4.56 -34.96 -4.05
N TYR A 380 -5.54 -34.59 -3.24
CA TYR A 380 -6.67 -35.42 -2.86
C TYR A 380 -7.95 -34.79 -3.41
N TRP A 381 -8.80 -35.62 -4.03
CA TRP A 381 -10.07 -35.17 -4.59
C TRP A 381 -11.19 -36.01 -4.02
N THR A 382 -12.22 -35.35 -3.51
CA THR A 382 -13.38 -36.04 -2.95
C THR A 382 -14.64 -35.21 -3.12
N ARG A 383 -15.79 -35.89 -3.01
CA ARG A 383 -17.08 -35.23 -2.96
C ARG A 383 -17.22 -34.47 -1.64
N VAL A 384 -17.92 -33.37 -1.67
CA VAL A 384 -18.29 -32.58 -0.48
C VAL A 384 -19.77 -32.26 -0.52
N SER A 385 -20.31 -31.85 0.62
CA SER A 385 -21.62 -31.21 0.67
C SER A 385 -21.46 -29.73 0.29
N PRO A 386 -22.25 -29.20 -0.66
CA PRO A 386 -22.30 -27.76 -0.90
C PRO A 386 -22.68 -26.99 0.36
N PHE A 387 -22.23 -25.73 0.45
CA PHE A 387 -22.51 -24.79 1.53
C PHE A 387 -22.21 -25.40 2.90
N THR A 388 -21.00 -25.95 3.06
CA THR A 388 -20.56 -26.63 4.27
C THR A 388 -19.16 -26.13 4.66
N GLN A 389 -18.92 -25.96 5.95
CA GLN A 389 -17.61 -25.59 6.47
C GLN A 389 -16.74 -26.83 6.65
N TYR A 390 -15.49 -26.73 6.21
CA TYR A 390 -14.51 -27.81 6.31
C TYR A 390 -13.24 -27.32 6.98
N HIS A 391 -12.53 -28.25 7.62
CA HIS A 391 -11.21 -28.05 8.21
C HIS A 391 -10.17 -28.87 7.43
N VAL A 392 -9.05 -28.21 7.11
CA VAL A 392 -7.88 -28.83 6.50
C VAL A 392 -6.69 -28.60 7.43
N SER A 393 -5.93 -29.65 7.73
CA SER A 393 -4.65 -29.52 8.41
C SER A 393 -3.56 -30.41 7.84
N ALA A 394 -2.31 -30.04 8.09
CA ALA A 394 -1.14 -30.84 7.78
C ALA A 394 0.01 -30.50 8.72
N TRP A 395 0.94 -31.43 8.88
CA TRP A 395 2.27 -31.13 9.42
C TRP A 395 3.25 -30.90 8.27
N VAL A 396 4.06 -29.86 8.38
CA VAL A 396 5.04 -29.46 7.37
C VAL A 396 6.41 -29.27 8.00
N LYS A 397 7.44 -29.76 7.33
CA LYS A 397 8.85 -29.51 7.66
C LYS A 397 9.56 -28.98 6.44
N THR A 398 10.52 -28.08 6.61
CA THR A 398 11.30 -27.53 5.49
C THR A 398 12.78 -27.52 5.82
N GLU A 399 13.61 -27.69 4.79
CA GLU A 399 15.05 -27.57 4.90
C GLU A 399 15.59 -26.81 3.69
N GLU A 400 16.14 -25.61 3.94
CA GLU A 400 16.75 -24.73 2.95
C GLU A 400 15.87 -24.52 1.68
N LEU A 401 14.55 -24.54 1.84
CA LEU A 401 13.60 -24.39 0.74
C LEU A 401 13.65 -22.97 0.18
N GLN A 402 13.86 -22.85 -1.14
CA GLN A 402 13.96 -21.54 -1.80
C GLN A 402 13.09 -21.43 -3.04
N PRO A 403 12.26 -20.39 -3.17
CA PRO A 403 11.84 -19.48 -2.10
C PRO A 403 10.84 -20.18 -1.15
N ALA A 404 10.82 -19.81 0.13
CA ALA A 404 9.82 -20.30 1.09
C ALA A 404 8.38 -19.94 0.67
N SER A 405 8.20 -18.83 -0.05
CA SER A 405 6.91 -18.41 -0.62
C SER A 405 6.35 -19.36 -1.70
N SER A 406 7.10 -20.39 -2.11
CA SER A 406 6.60 -21.40 -3.03
C SER A 406 5.60 -22.36 -2.38
N ILE A 407 5.57 -22.45 -1.05
CA ILE A 407 4.70 -23.37 -0.30
C ILE A 407 3.25 -22.92 -0.39
N ASN A 408 2.34 -23.83 -0.72
CA ASN A 408 0.92 -23.53 -0.73
C ASN A 408 0.08 -24.78 -0.40
N ILE A 409 -1.11 -24.53 0.16
CA ILE A 409 -2.20 -25.51 0.25
C ILE A 409 -3.39 -24.93 -0.50
N ALA A 410 -3.63 -25.42 -1.72
CA ALA A 410 -4.71 -24.91 -2.57
C ALA A 410 -5.97 -25.77 -2.44
N VAL A 411 -7.13 -25.13 -2.31
CA VAL A 411 -8.44 -25.80 -2.35
C VAL A 411 -9.20 -25.32 -3.57
N LEU A 412 -9.43 -26.22 -4.52
CA LEU A 412 -10.08 -25.93 -5.79
C LEU A 412 -11.45 -26.57 -5.85
N SER A 413 -12.44 -25.83 -6.35
CA SER A 413 -13.72 -26.41 -6.77
C SER A 413 -13.54 -27.25 -8.04
N ASN A 414 -14.50 -28.12 -8.33
CA ASN A 414 -14.58 -28.82 -9.61
C ASN A 414 -14.81 -27.90 -10.82
N ALA A 415 -15.25 -26.66 -10.61
CA ALA A 415 -15.34 -25.63 -11.65
C ALA A 415 -14.03 -24.83 -11.83
N GLY A 416 -12.98 -25.14 -11.06
CA GLY A 416 -11.64 -24.59 -11.26
C GLY A 416 -11.34 -23.27 -10.54
N TYR A 417 -12.22 -22.80 -9.65
CA TYR A 417 -11.96 -21.62 -8.82
C TYR A 417 -11.47 -22.01 -7.41
N ASN A 418 -10.67 -21.13 -6.79
CA ASN A 418 -10.18 -21.34 -5.42
C ASN A 418 -11.29 -21.12 -4.39
N LEU A 419 -11.30 -21.93 -3.33
CA LEU A 419 -12.23 -21.84 -2.20
C LEU A 419 -11.55 -21.40 -0.89
N ALA A 420 -10.21 -21.41 -0.88
CA ALA A 420 -9.41 -21.00 0.26
C ALA A 420 -8.24 -20.14 -0.24
N TYR A 421 -7.96 -19.06 0.49
CA TYR A 421 -6.92 -18.10 0.15
C TYR A 421 -6.12 -17.84 1.41
N ASN A 422 -5.06 -18.61 1.62
CA ASN A 422 -4.30 -18.60 2.86
C ASN A 422 -2.84 -18.31 2.59
N ASP A 423 -2.28 -17.37 3.34
CA ASP A 423 -0.84 -17.22 3.45
C ASP A 423 -0.32 -18.04 4.62
N TYR A 424 0.82 -18.68 4.42
CA TYR A 424 1.49 -19.45 5.45
C TYR A 424 2.85 -18.82 5.71
N ALA A 425 3.08 -18.42 6.97
CA ALA A 425 4.39 -17.96 7.41
C ALA A 425 5.32 -19.16 7.72
N ILE A 426 5.48 -20.08 6.75
CA ILE A 426 6.37 -21.23 6.88
C ILE A 426 7.79 -20.81 6.46
N PRO A 427 8.80 -20.90 7.36
CA PRO A 427 10.17 -20.52 7.02
C PRO A 427 10.83 -21.43 5.97
N SER A 428 11.94 -21.00 5.38
CA SER A 428 12.75 -21.83 4.48
C SER A 428 13.33 -23.07 5.16
N THR A 429 13.57 -22.98 6.47
CA THR A 429 13.99 -24.09 7.32
C THR A 429 13.19 -24.03 8.62
N THR A 430 12.40 -25.06 8.88
CA THR A 430 11.71 -25.27 10.16
C THR A 430 11.64 -26.75 10.44
N ASP A 431 11.64 -27.12 11.73
CA ASP A 431 11.17 -28.45 12.11
C ASP A 431 9.64 -28.55 11.92
N TRP A 432 9.07 -29.72 12.17
CA TRP A 432 7.63 -29.98 12.01
C TRP A 432 6.76 -28.89 12.64
N MET A 433 5.97 -28.23 11.80
CA MET A 433 5.01 -27.20 12.14
C MET A 433 3.63 -27.63 11.67
N LYS A 434 2.61 -27.47 12.51
CA LYS A 434 1.23 -27.68 12.09
C LYS A 434 0.71 -26.45 11.36
N VAL A 435 0.02 -26.69 10.25
CA VAL A 435 -0.81 -25.70 9.56
C VAL A 435 -2.24 -26.19 9.51
N ASP A 436 -3.18 -25.32 9.86
CA ASP A 436 -4.61 -25.59 9.77
C ASP A 436 -5.42 -24.35 9.39
N PHE A 437 -6.55 -24.58 8.72
CA PHE A 437 -7.47 -23.55 8.30
C PHE A 437 -8.85 -24.13 8.00
N THR A 438 -9.83 -23.24 7.88
CA THR A 438 -11.18 -23.57 7.43
C THR A 438 -11.48 -22.98 6.06
N PHE A 439 -12.41 -23.60 5.33
CA PHE A 439 -13.00 -23.04 4.12
C PHE A 439 -14.48 -23.42 3.99
N ASN A 440 -15.20 -22.73 3.12
CA ASN A 440 -16.58 -23.07 2.75
C ASN A 440 -16.60 -23.70 1.36
N SER A 441 -17.29 -24.83 1.18
CA SER A 441 -17.44 -25.46 -0.15
C SER A 441 -18.24 -24.62 -1.14
N LEU A 442 -19.02 -23.63 -0.66
CA LEU A 442 -19.94 -22.82 -1.45
C LEU A 442 -20.80 -23.72 -2.36
N GLU A 443 -20.86 -23.44 -3.65
CA GLU A 443 -21.68 -24.23 -4.58
C GLU A 443 -20.99 -25.54 -5.02
N ALA A 444 -19.73 -25.76 -4.65
CA ALA A 444 -18.99 -26.95 -5.06
C ALA A 444 -19.52 -28.22 -4.38
N ASP A 445 -19.64 -29.29 -5.17
CA ASP A 445 -19.99 -30.64 -4.69
C ASP A 445 -18.79 -31.60 -4.71
N THR A 446 -17.64 -31.11 -5.18
CA THR A 446 -16.37 -31.83 -5.26
C THR A 446 -15.25 -30.81 -5.11
N VAL A 447 -14.25 -31.13 -4.30
CA VAL A 447 -13.06 -30.29 -4.12
C VAL A 447 -11.78 -31.09 -4.38
N GLY A 448 -10.77 -30.39 -4.88
CA GLY A 448 -9.39 -30.85 -4.94
C GLY A 448 -8.54 -30.07 -3.95
N ILE A 449 -7.90 -30.76 -3.01
CA ILE A 449 -6.95 -30.16 -2.08
C ILE A 449 -5.54 -30.56 -2.52
N TYR A 450 -4.67 -29.57 -2.66
CA TYR A 450 -3.28 -29.75 -3.05
C TYR A 450 -2.37 -29.29 -1.92
N TRP A 451 -1.36 -30.09 -1.60
CA TRP A 451 -0.27 -29.72 -0.70
C TRP A 451 1.04 -29.77 -1.47
N GLY A 452 1.88 -28.75 -1.35
CA GLY A 452 3.16 -28.75 -2.03
C GLY A 452 3.75 -27.37 -2.27
N VAL A 453 4.58 -27.32 -3.30
CA VAL A 453 5.26 -26.10 -3.74
C VAL A 453 4.98 -25.78 -5.21
N TRP A 454 4.91 -24.48 -5.50
CA TRP A 454 4.86 -23.90 -6.84
C TRP A 454 6.01 -22.90 -6.99
N GLY A 455 6.93 -23.16 -7.92
CA GLY A 455 8.08 -22.29 -8.16
C GLY A 455 9.28 -22.53 -7.23
N ALA A 456 9.36 -23.68 -6.55
CA ALA A 456 10.55 -24.02 -5.76
C ALA A 456 11.77 -24.25 -6.67
N LYS A 457 12.92 -23.77 -6.22
CA LYS A 457 14.20 -23.85 -6.93
C LYS A 457 15.15 -24.86 -6.28
N SER A 458 15.16 -24.92 -4.95
CA SER A 458 16.04 -25.81 -4.19
C SER A 458 15.48 -26.10 -2.80
N GLY A 459 16.17 -26.97 -2.07
CA GLY A 459 15.80 -27.39 -0.71
C GLY A 459 14.80 -28.54 -0.70
N ARG A 460 14.24 -28.79 0.47
CA ARG A 460 13.36 -29.92 0.74
C ARG A 460 12.13 -29.47 1.53
N ILE A 461 11.01 -30.11 1.28
CA ILE A 461 9.79 -29.96 2.07
C ILE A 461 9.18 -31.34 2.32
N TRP A 462 8.70 -31.56 3.54
CA TRP A 462 7.96 -32.76 3.91
C TRP A 462 6.55 -32.38 4.32
N TRP A 463 5.61 -33.26 4.00
CA TRP A 463 4.24 -33.22 4.49
C TRP A 463 3.92 -34.53 5.20
N ASP A 464 3.19 -34.44 6.29
CA ASP A 464 2.72 -35.58 7.06
C ASP A 464 1.38 -35.29 7.74
N ASP A 465 0.69 -36.33 8.18
CA ASP A 465 -0.56 -36.27 8.94
C ASP A 465 -1.60 -35.32 8.32
N LEU A 466 -1.88 -35.51 7.02
CA LEU A 466 -2.90 -34.74 6.31
C LEU A 466 -4.31 -35.05 6.83
N VAL A 467 -5.06 -34.00 7.17
CA VAL A 467 -6.45 -34.08 7.63
C VAL A 467 -7.35 -33.28 6.71
N PHE A 468 -8.48 -33.88 6.36
CA PHE A 468 -9.63 -33.19 5.78
C PHE A 468 -10.91 -33.71 6.43
N GLU A 469 -11.65 -32.82 7.06
CA GLU A 469 -12.85 -33.18 7.81
C GLU A 469 -13.91 -32.07 7.74
N GLU A 470 -15.16 -32.46 7.93
CA GLU A 470 -16.26 -31.51 8.09
C GLU A 470 -16.12 -30.82 9.46
N SER A 471 -16.27 -29.49 9.48
CA SER A 471 -16.17 -28.66 10.69
C SER A 471 -17.41 -27.78 10.82
N ALA A 472 -17.58 -27.12 11.97
CA ALA A 472 -18.71 -26.23 12.17
C ALA A 472 -18.38 -25.07 13.10
N PHE A 473 -19.20 -24.03 13.00
CA PHE A 473 -19.30 -22.89 13.93
C PHE A 473 -18.01 -22.08 14.20
N ILE A 474 -16.90 -22.37 13.53
CA ILE A 474 -15.69 -21.54 13.57
C ILE A 474 -16.02 -20.21 12.88
N ASN A 475 -15.70 -19.09 13.55
CA ASN A 475 -16.03 -17.74 13.13
C ASN A 475 -17.51 -17.53 12.83
N MET A 476 -18.40 -18.16 13.61
CA MET A 476 -19.85 -18.08 13.40
C MET A 476 -20.40 -16.68 13.71
N ILE A 477 -21.02 -16.08 12.69
CA ILE A 477 -21.62 -14.75 12.78
C ILE A 477 -23.02 -14.84 13.39
N ARG A 478 -23.36 -13.89 14.26
CA ARG A 478 -24.67 -13.76 14.93
C ARG A 478 -25.25 -12.35 14.71
N ARG A 479 -26.10 -12.19 13.69
CA ARG A 479 -26.93 -11.00 13.43
C ARG A 479 -28.13 -11.35 12.52
N ASP A 480 -29.09 -10.43 12.36
CA ASP A 480 -30.30 -10.68 11.56
C ASP A 480 -30.01 -11.05 10.10
N GLY A 481 -29.00 -10.43 9.49
CA GLY A 481 -28.53 -10.76 8.14
C GLY A 481 -27.76 -12.09 8.03
N ALA A 482 -27.55 -12.79 9.14
CA ALA A 482 -26.80 -14.05 9.23
C ALA A 482 -27.43 -14.96 10.30
N PRO A 483 -28.68 -15.44 10.08
CA PRO A 483 -29.43 -16.14 11.11
C PRO A 483 -28.85 -17.54 11.39
N LEU A 484 -28.98 -17.98 12.64
CA LEU A 484 -28.81 -19.39 13.04
C LEU A 484 -30.19 -20.07 12.98
N THR A 485 -30.27 -21.19 12.26
CA THR A 485 -31.47 -22.04 12.23
C THR A 485 -31.10 -23.46 12.61
N VAL A 486 -31.80 -24.01 13.61
CA VAL A 486 -31.67 -25.40 14.04
C VAL A 486 -33.01 -26.08 13.79
N ALA A 487 -33.07 -27.02 12.86
CA ALA A 487 -34.33 -27.60 12.39
C ALA A 487 -34.30 -29.14 12.46
N HIS A 488 -35.47 -29.73 12.64
CA HIS A 488 -35.63 -31.17 12.49
C HIS A 488 -35.51 -31.56 10.99
N PRO A 489 -34.89 -32.71 10.63
CA PRO A 489 -34.62 -33.06 9.22
C PRO A 489 -35.85 -33.38 8.37
N ILE A 490 -36.98 -33.73 9.00
CA ILE A 490 -38.23 -34.16 8.32
C ILE A 490 -39.45 -33.37 8.79
N LEU A 491 -39.72 -33.36 10.09
CA LEU A 491 -40.79 -32.59 10.71
C LEU A 491 -40.56 -31.07 10.52
N ALA A 492 -41.65 -30.33 10.33
CA ALA A 492 -41.64 -28.87 10.27
C ALA A 492 -41.45 -28.23 11.65
N ILE A 493 -40.38 -28.63 12.35
CA ILE A 493 -39.97 -28.14 13.67
C ILE A 493 -38.68 -27.33 13.48
N VAL A 494 -38.69 -26.10 13.99
CA VAL A 494 -37.51 -25.26 14.19
C VAL A 494 -37.34 -25.11 15.69
N TYR A 495 -36.18 -25.55 16.19
CA TYR A 495 -35.84 -25.48 17.60
C TYR A 495 -35.48 -24.03 17.96
N THR A 496 -35.85 -23.63 19.17
CA THR A 496 -35.72 -22.26 19.67
C THR A 496 -34.53 -22.16 20.61
N GLU A 497 -33.61 -21.24 20.33
CA GLU A 497 -32.49 -20.93 21.22
C GLU A 497 -32.97 -20.41 22.58
N GLY A 498 -32.32 -20.83 23.67
CA GLY A 498 -32.70 -20.55 25.06
C GLY A 498 -33.86 -21.41 25.59
N ALA A 499 -34.60 -22.11 24.72
CA ALA A 499 -35.69 -23.01 25.11
C ALA A 499 -35.37 -24.48 24.81
N ASP A 500 -34.85 -24.77 23.61
CA ASP A 500 -34.51 -26.13 23.18
C ASP A 500 -33.01 -26.41 23.27
N PHE A 501 -32.19 -25.39 23.03
CA PHE A 501 -30.73 -25.44 23.14
C PHE A 501 -30.17 -24.14 23.74
N ASP A 502 -29.02 -24.21 24.40
CA ASP A 502 -28.31 -23.06 24.95
C ASP A 502 -27.85 -22.08 23.87
N THR A 503 -27.55 -20.85 24.25
CA THR A 503 -27.01 -19.86 23.31
C THR A 503 -25.71 -20.35 22.68
N LEU A 504 -25.66 -20.42 21.35
CA LEU A 504 -24.48 -20.86 20.60
C LEU A 504 -23.70 -19.65 20.09
N ARG A 505 -22.47 -19.46 20.56
CA ARG A 505 -21.57 -18.39 20.08
C ARG A 505 -20.16 -18.92 19.93
N ASP A 506 -19.43 -18.33 19.00
CA ASP A 506 -17.99 -18.50 18.94
C ASP A 506 -17.32 -17.35 19.70
N GLU A 507 -16.92 -17.62 20.95
CA GLU A 507 -16.30 -16.63 21.84
C GLU A 507 -14.93 -16.13 21.32
N ARG A 508 -14.28 -16.88 20.42
CA ARG A 508 -12.98 -16.52 19.84
C ARG A 508 -13.10 -15.67 18.58
N MET A 509 -14.29 -15.62 17.97
CA MET A 509 -14.50 -14.91 16.72
C MET A 509 -14.16 -13.41 16.87
N GLY A 510 -13.20 -12.94 16.09
CA GLY A 510 -12.85 -11.53 16.02
C GLY A 510 -12.24 -10.96 17.31
N SER A 511 -11.73 -11.80 18.21
CA SER A 511 -11.27 -11.36 19.55
C SER A 511 -9.83 -11.76 19.90
N ILE A 512 -9.20 -12.65 19.13
CA ILE A 512 -7.88 -13.21 19.44
C ILE A 512 -6.90 -12.99 18.28
N PRO A 513 -5.68 -12.48 18.55
CA PRO A 513 -5.17 -12.05 19.86
C PRO A 513 -5.70 -10.69 20.34
N TYR A 514 -6.46 -9.98 19.52
CA TYR A 514 -7.11 -8.71 19.85
C TYR A 514 -8.39 -8.53 19.04
N GLY A 515 -9.22 -7.56 19.42
CA GLY A 515 -10.45 -7.22 18.69
C GLY A 515 -10.19 -6.98 17.20
N GLY A 516 -11.04 -7.57 16.36
CA GLY A 516 -10.92 -7.53 14.89
C GLY A 516 -10.03 -8.63 14.29
N SER A 517 -9.38 -9.48 15.09
CA SER A 517 -8.58 -10.62 14.60
C SER A 517 -9.35 -11.93 14.63
N TYR A 518 -9.26 -12.69 13.54
CA TYR A 518 -9.96 -13.95 13.34
C TYR A 518 -8.94 -15.07 13.12
N ASP A 519 -9.13 -16.19 13.80
CA ASP A 519 -8.31 -17.38 13.62
C ASP A 519 -8.73 -18.09 12.32
N LYS A 520 -7.75 -18.67 11.60
CA LYS A 520 -8.04 -19.55 10.46
C LYS A 520 -8.71 -20.85 10.88
N TYR A 521 -8.40 -21.31 12.09
CA TYR A 521 -8.98 -22.46 12.76
C TYR A 521 -8.79 -22.33 14.28
N HIS A 522 -9.77 -22.81 15.03
CA HIS A 522 -9.70 -23.07 16.47
C HIS A 522 -10.70 -24.16 16.83
N THR A 523 -10.67 -24.65 18.07
CA THR A 523 -11.65 -25.64 18.53
C THR A 523 -13.07 -25.08 18.38
N PRO A 524 -13.94 -25.72 17.58
CA PRO A 524 -15.31 -25.28 17.38
C PRO A 524 -16.10 -25.11 18.68
N PRO A 525 -16.98 -24.09 18.79
CA PRO A 525 -18.00 -24.10 19.84
C PRO A 525 -18.99 -25.25 19.59
N THR A 526 -19.71 -25.66 20.63
CA THR A 526 -20.64 -26.80 20.58
C THR A 526 -22.05 -26.37 20.96
N LEU A 527 -23.05 -26.79 20.18
CA LEU A 527 -24.46 -26.61 20.52
C LEU A 527 -24.83 -27.58 21.64
N LYS A 528 -25.50 -27.08 22.68
CA LYS A 528 -25.96 -27.88 23.82
C LYS A 528 -27.48 -27.87 23.93
N ALA A 529 -28.09 -29.03 24.00
CA ALA A 529 -29.52 -29.18 24.28
C ALA A 529 -29.81 -28.77 25.72
N THR A 530 -30.94 -28.13 25.97
CA THR A 530 -31.37 -27.81 27.34
C THR A 530 -32.15 -28.99 27.95
N SER A 531 -32.01 -29.19 29.26
CA SER A 531 -32.67 -30.30 29.97
C SER A 531 -34.21 -30.29 29.96
N GLY A 532 -34.85 -29.17 29.62
CA GLY A 532 -36.31 -29.03 29.51
C GLY A 532 -36.82 -28.78 28.09
N GLY A 533 -35.92 -28.78 27.11
CA GLY A 533 -36.21 -28.48 25.72
C GLY A 533 -36.80 -29.67 24.95
N MET A 534 -37.09 -29.43 23.68
CA MET A 534 -37.58 -30.47 22.76
C MET A 534 -36.46 -31.38 22.21
N LEU A 535 -35.20 -31.00 22.36
CA LEU A 535 -34.05 -31.79 21.89
C LEU A 535 -33.67 -32.86 22.91
N SER A 536 -33.61 -34.11 22.46
CA SER A 536 -33.24 -35.29 23.25
C SER A 536 -32.01 -35.98 22.69
N ASP A 537 -31.34 -36.78 23.53
CA ASP A 537 -30.26 -37.67 23.10
C ASP A 537 -30.69 -38.55 21.91
N GLY A 538 -29.84 -38.62 20.89
CA GLY A 538 -30.09 -39.32 19.63
C GLY A 538 -30.83 -38.51 18.56
N ASP A 539 -31.36 -37.32 18.87
CA ASP A 539 -32.06 -36.51 17.88
C ASP A 539 -31.13 -36.05 16.77
N THR A 540 -31.60 -36.15 15.52
CA THR A 540 -30.90 -35.56 14.37
C THR A 540 -31.41 -34.15 14.14
N ILE A 541 -30.49 -33.21 13.93
CA ILE A 541 -30.81 -31.82 13.60
C ILE A 541 -30.05 -31.37 12.34
N LEU A 542 -30.63 -30.39 11.64
CA LEU A 542 -30.03 -29.68 10.52
C LEU A 542 -29.78 -28.24 10.93
N VAL A 543 -28.53 -27.80 10.84
CA VAL A 543 -28.12 -26.46 11.28
C VAL A 543 -27.71 -25.64 10.06
N SER A 544 -28.25 -24.43 9.95
CA SER A 544 -27.83 -23.42 8.96
C SER A 544 -27.37 -22.16 9.68
N TYR A 545 -26.25 -21.58 9.23
CA TYR A 545 -25.63 -20.40 9.83
C TYR A 545 -24.72 -19.71 8.80
N HIS A 546 -24.03 -18.63 9.19
CA HIS A 546 -22.98 -18.02 8.36
C HIS A 546 -21.70 -17.88 9.17
N HIS A 547 -20.55 -17.91 8.48
CA HIS A 547 -19.26 -17.72 9.11
C HIS A 547 -18.39 -16.72 8.34
N ALA A 548 -17.54 -16.00 9.08
CA ALA A 548 -16.50 -15.18 8.48
C ALA A 548 -15.34 -16.06 8.01
N VAL A 549 -14.76 -15.70 6.87
CA VAL A 549 -13.58 -16.36 6.31
C VAL A 549 -12.38 -15.44 6.42
N VAL A 550 -11.22 -16.02 6.71
CA VAL A 550 -9.94 -15.30 6.77
C VAL A 550 -9.25 -15.43 5.43
N ILE A 551 -8.86 -14.31 4.85
CA ILE A 551 -8.14 -14.25 3.58
C ILE A 551 -6.68 -13.85 3.82
N ASN A 552 -5.77 -14.50 3.09
CA ASN A 552 -4.33 -14.24 3.08
C ASN A 552 -3.74 -14.30 4.50
N SER A 553 -3.16 -13.19 4.97
CA SER A 553 -2.51 -13.06 6.27
C SER A 553 -3.42 -12.54 7.40
N GLY A 554 -4.75 -12.53 7.22
CA GLY A 554 -5.69 -12.16 8.29
C GLY A 554 -6.86 -11.25 7.89
N GLN A 555 -7.01 -10.95 6.60
CA GLN A 555 -8.01 -10.01 6.10
C GLN A 555 -9.42 -10.58 6.29
N VAL A 556 -10.33 -9.75 6.82
CA VAL A 556 -11.77 -10.03 6.88
C VAL A 556 -12.52 -8.78 6.41
N ALA A 557 -13.44 -8.97 5.46
CA ALA A 557 -14.30 -7.90 4.95
C ALA A 557 -15.56 -7.74 5.83
N ALA A 558 -16.00 -6.51 6.05
CA ALA A 558 -17.27 -6.22 6.68
C ALA A 558 -18.45 -6.39 5.70
N THR A 559 -19.63 -6.68 6.23
CA THR A 559 -20.88 -6.55 5.48
C THR A 559 -21.11 -5.09 5.09
N MET A 560 -21.72 -4.88 3.93
CA MET A 560 -22.09 -3.55 3.43
C MET A 560 -23.59 -3.27 3.59
N SER A 561 -24.34 -4.20 4.17
CA SER A 561 -25.80 -4.16 4.21
C SER A 561 -26.38 -3.97 5.62
N HIS A 562 -25.53 -3.89 6.65
CA HIS A 562 -25.98 -3.72 8.02
C HIS A 562 -25.84 -2.25 8.47
N PRO A 563 -26.90 -1.60 8.99
CA PRO A 563 -26.88 -0.18 9.34
C PRO A 563 -25.83 0.20 10.39
N GLU A 564 -25.59 -0.67 11.38
CA GLU A 564 -24.59 -0.45 12.45
C GLU A 564 -23.17 -0.18 11.90
N VAL A 565 -22.84 -0.71 10.71
CA VAL A 565 -21.54 -0.41 10.07
C VAL A 565 -21.39 1.09 9.83
N TYR A 566 -22.45 1.73 9.31
CA TYR A 566 -22.47 3.16 9.01
C TYR A 566 -22.56 4.01 10.28
N GLU A 567 -23.28 3.54 11.30
CA GLU A 567 -23.30 4.21 12.62
C GLU A 567 -21.92 4.23 13.29
N ILE A 568 -21.16 3.13 13.19
CA ILE A 568 -19.78 3.07 13.69
C ILE A 568 -18.89 3.99 12.88
N ILE A 569 -18.96 3.91 11.55
CA ILE A 569 -18.13 4.73 10.66
C ILE A 569 -18.36 6.21 10.91
N ASP A 570 -19.62 6.66 10.95
CA ASP A 570 -19.99 8.05 11.20
C ASP A 570 -19.40 8.57 12.53
N ARG A 571 -19.62 7.82 13.62
CA ARG A 571 -19.12 8.17 14.95
C ARG A 571 -17.59 8.28 14.99
N GLU A 572 -16.90 7.29 14.42
CA GLU A 572 -15.43 7.21 14.48
C GLU A 572 -14.78 8.22 13.53
N PHE A 573 -15.36 8.44 12.35
CA PHE A 573 -14.93 9.47 11.41
C PHE A 573 -15.08 10.87 11.99
N ALA A 574 -16.23 11.20 12.60
CA ALA A 574 -16.46 12.49 13.23
C ALA A 574 -15.38 12.82 14.28
N LEU A 575 -14.96 11.82 15.06
CA LEU A 575 -13.90 12.00 16.05
C LEU A 575 -12.52 12.19 15.42
N LEU A 576 -12.21 11.45 14.36
CA LEU A 576 -10.96 11.63 13.60
C LEU A 576 -10.90 13.02 12.94
N ASP A 577 -11.96 13.42 12.25
CA ASP A 577 -12.08 14.72 11.57
C ASP A 577 -12.00 15.88 12.57
N SER A 578 -12.60 15.74 13.77
CA SER A 578 -12.50 16.77 14.82
C SER A 578 -11.07 17.11 15.23
N VAL A 579 -10.12 16.21 14.98
CA VAL A 579 -8.69 16.44 15.23
C VAL A 579 -7.96 16.82 13.96
N LEU A 580 -8.11 16.07 12.87
CA LEU A 580 -7.30 16.28 11.67
C LEU A 580 -7.81 17.43 10.79
N GLN A 581 -9.12 17.62 10.70
CA GLN A 581 -9.77 18.62 9.83
C GLN A 581 -9.15 18.64 8.43
N ALA A 582 -9.01 17.44 7.84
CA ALA A 582 -8.29 17.28 6.59
C ALA A 582 -9.08 17.89 5.42
N LYS A 583 -8.36 18.43 4.43
CA LYS A 583 -8.96 18.93 3.19
C LYS A 583 -9.28 17.81 2.21
N THR A 584 -8.60 16.69 2.34
CA THR A 584 -8.73 15.53 1.46
C THR A 584 -8.79 14.25 2.29
N TYR A 585 -9.71 13.36 1.95
CA TYR A 585 -9.85 12.03 2.53
C TYR A 585 -9.64 10.94 1.47
N PHE A 586 -9.03 9.83 1.87
CA PHE A 586 -8.77 8.69 0.99
C PHE A 586 -9.55 7.46 1.47
N MET A 587 -10.58 7.05 0.75
CA MET A 587 -11.34 5.84 1.02
C MET A 587 -10.57 4.56 0.61
N GLN A 588 -10.48 3.60 1.52
CA GLN A 588 -9.72 2.35 1.37
C GLN A 588 -10.60 1.19 0.85
N HIS A 589 -11.36 1.43 -0.22
CA HIS A 589 -12.21 0.42 -0.87
C HIS A 589 -11.42 -0.48 -1.83
N ASP A 590 -10.21 -0.88 -1.44
CA ASP A 590 -9.38 -1.83 -2.18
C ASP A 590 -9.70 -3.28 -1.79
N GLU A 591 -9.49 -4.22 -2.71
CA GLU A 591 -9.39 -5.65 -2.43
C GLU A 591 -10.51 -6.26 -1.53
N ILE A 592 -11.77 -5.92 -1.79
CA ILE A 592 -12.92 -6.50 -1.08
C ILE A 592 -13.16 -7.93 -1.59
N ARG A 593 -12.56 -8.90 -0.89
CA ARG A 593 -12.46 -10.29 -1.35
C ARG A 593 -13.61 -11.21 -0.92
N THR A 594 -14.56 -10.73 -0.13
CA THR A 594 -15.74 -11.50 0.31
C THR A 594 -16.94 -10.58 0.44
N MET A 595 -18.01 -10.85 -0.30
CA MET A 595 -19.25 -10.08 -0.24
C MET A 595 -20.43 -10.82 -0.88
N ASN A 596 -21.65 -10.35 -0.60
CA ASN A 596 -22.89 -10.72 -1.26
C ASN A 596 -23.33 -12.18 -1.05
N TRP A 597 -23.02 -12.76 0.11
CA TRP A 597 -23.38 -14.15 0.43
C TRP A 597 -24.46 -14.28 1.49
N ASP A 598 -24.46 -13.38 2.48
CA ASP A 598 -25.35 -13.47 3.63
C ASP A 598 -26.78 -13.00 3.31
N VAL A 599 -27.73 -13.31 4.20
CA VAL A 599 -29.15 -12.97 4.02
C VAL A 599 -29.36 -11.45 3.97
N GLY A 600 -28.55 -10.70 4.72
CA GLY A 600 -28.60 -9.23 4.72
C GLY A 600 -28.32 -8.65 3.34
N ASP A 601 -27.27 -9.11 2.67
CA ASP A 601 -26.95 -8.70 1.30
C ASP A 601 -28.03 -9.18 0.31
N GLN A 602 -28.40 -10.46 0.40
CA GLN A 602 -29.27 -11.11 -0.58
C GLN A 602 -30.70 -10.57 -0.59
N THR A 603 -31.23 -10.17 0.57
CA THR A 603 -32.59 -9.63 0.68
C THR A 603 -32.75 -8.25 0.04
N ARG A 604 -31.65 -7.53 -0.20
CA ARG A 604 -31.66 -6.24 -0.91
C ARG A 604 -31.96 -6.38 -2.40
N GLY A 605 -31.74 -7.57 -2.98
CA GLY A 605 -31.96 -7.81 -4.41
C GLY A 605 -31.01 -7.02 -5.33
N LEU A 606 -29.88 -6.53 -4.80
CA LEU A 606 -28.87 -5.77 -5.53
C LEU A 606 -27.76 -6.70 -6.04
N SER A 607 -27.10 -6.30 -7.13
CA SER A 607 -25.84 -6.93 -7.57
C SER A 607 -24.68 -6.56 -6.65
N PRO A 608 -23.55 -7.30 -6.63
CA PRO A 608 -22.35 -6.88 -5.92
C PRO A 608 -21.87 -5.48 -6.30
N ALA A 609 -21.89 -5.13 -7.59
CA ALA A 609 -21.54 -3.78 -8.05
C ALA A 609 -22.44 -2.70 -7.42
N GLN A 610 -23.75 -2.97 -7.32
CA GLN A 610 -24.71 -2.06 -6.69
C GLN A 610 -24.55 -1.99 -5.16
N ILE A 611 -24.22 -3.10 -4.50
CA ILE A 611 -23.93 -3.12 -3.05
C ILE A 611 -22.67 -2.32 -2.76
N LEU A 612 -21.61 -2.49 -3.56
CA LEU A 612 -20.38 -1.72 -3.44
C LEU A 612 -20.65 -0.23 -3.67
N ALA A 613 -21.38 0.14 -4.72
CA ALA A 613 -21.67 1.54 -5.02
C ALA A 613 -22.53 2.20 -3.94
N ASP A 614 -23.54 1.51 -3.42
CA ASP A 614 -24.35 1.99 -2.30
C ASP A 614 -23.50 2.19 -1.04
N ASN A 615 -22.56 1.28 -0.76
CA ASN A 615 -21.61 1.44 0.33
C ASN A 615 -20.70 2.66 0.15
N VAL A 616 -20.19 2.89 -1.07
CA VAL A 616 -19.41 4.09 -1.41
C VAL A 616 -20.23 5.34 -1.20
N GLN A 617 -21.49 5.36 -1.67
CA GLN A 617 -22.38 6.51 -1.49
C GLN A 617 -22.58 6.84 0.00
N GLN A 618 -22.85 5.83 0.84
CA GLN A 618 -23.02 6.02 2.28
C GLN A 618 -21.74 6.56 2.93
N CYS A 619 -20.56 6.08 2.52
CA CYS A 619 -19.28 6.59 3.03
C CYS A 619 -19.00 8.02 2.55
N TYR A 620 -19.32 8.31 1.29
CA TYR A 620 -19.20 9.63 0.70
C TYR A 620 -20.08 10.64 1.44
N ASP A 621 -21.34 10.28 1.71
CA ASP A 621 -22.30 11.13 2.42
C ASP A 621 -21.81 11.42 3.85
N ILE A 622 -21.31 10.41 4.57
CA ILE A 622 -20.72 10.61 5.89
C ILE A 622 -19.54 11.60 5.83
N ILE A 623 -18.64 11.48 4.85
CA ILE A 623 -17.53 12.43 4.72
C ILE A 623 -18.06 13.85 4.45
N ARG A 624 -19.04 14.00 3.56
CA ARG A 624 -19.63 15.30 3.22
C ARG A 624 -20.41 15.92 4.38
N ASP A 625 -21.04 15.12 5.23
CA ASP A 625 -21.81 15.60 6.38
C ASP A 625 -20.93 16.29 7.44
N HIS A 626 -19.73 15.75 7.70
CA HIS A 626 -18.78 16.39 8.63
C HIS A 626 -17.81 17.35 7.93
N SER A 627 -17.48 17.11 6.67
CA SER A 627 -16.51 17.89 5.88
C SER A 627 -17.06 18.20 4.47
N PRO A 628 -17.99 19.17 4.32
CA PRO A 628 -18.72 19.41 3.07
C PRO A 628 -17.83 19.73 1.87
N ASP A 629 -16.72 20.44 2.09
CA ASP A 629 -15.79 20.87 1.04
C ASP A 629 -14.62 19.89 0.84
N ALA A 630 -14.59 18.75 1.54
CA ALA A 630 -13.47 17.82 1.42
C ALA A 630 -13.38 17.21 0.02
N GLU A 631 -12.16 17.05 -0.47
CA GLU A 631 -11.89 16.20 -1.62
C GLU A 631 -11.87 14.73 -1.19
N ILE A 632 -12.38 13.85 -2.05
CA ILE A 632 -12.46 12.42 -1.76
C ILE A 632 -11.75 11.67 -2.88
N TRP A 633 -10.85 10.76 -2.49
CA TRP A 633 -10.12 9.87 -3.40
C TRP A 633 -10.31 8.41 -2.97
N VAL A 634 -10.20 7.47 -3.90
CA VAL A 634 -10.36 6.03 -3.63
C VAL A 634 -9.40 5.20 -4.49
N TRP A 635 -9.02 4.01 -4.02
CA TRP A 635 -8.28 3.04 -4.83
C TRP A 635 -9.10 2.56 -6.04
N SER A 636 -8.41 2.26 -7.15
CA SER A 636 -9.07 1.95 -8.42
C SER A 636 -9.63 0.53 -8.57
N ASP A 637 -9.07 -0.46 -7.88
CA ASP A 637 -9.16 -1.85 -8.31
C ASP A 637 -10.56 -2.44 -8.26
N MET A 638 -11.36 -2.08 -7.26
CA MET A 638 -12.74 -2.54 -7.12
C MET A 638 -13.72 -1.84 -8.10
N PHE A 639 -13.23 -0.86 -8.85
CA PHE A 639 -13.99 -0.10 -9.85
C PHE A 639 -13.45 -0.28 -11.28
N ASP A 640 -12.28 -0.88 -11.44
CA ASP A 640 -11.62 -1.10 -12.73
C ASP A 640 -11.94 -2.50 -13.29
N GLU A 641 -12.61 -2.56 -14.44
CA GLU A 641 -12.96 -3.81 -15.14
C GLU A 641 -11.74 -4.55 -15.71
N TYR A 642 -10.61 -3.84 -15.82
CA TYR A 642 -9.31 -4.40 -16.18
C TYR A 642 -8.47 -4.77 -14.95
N HIS A 643 -9.06 -4.64 -13.75
CA HIS A 643 -8.47 -5.02 -12.46
C HIS A 643 -9.30 -6.04 -11.67
N ASN A 644 -9.97 -5.63 -10.59
CA ASN A 644 -10.68 -6.53 -9.68
C ASN A 644 -12.20 -6.50 -9.92
N ALA A 645 -12.73 -5.49 -10.63
CA ALA A 645 -14.15 -5.39 -10.97
C ALA A 645 -14.53 -6.31 -12.15
N VAL A 646 -14.40 -7.62 -11.98
CA VAL A 646 -14.59 -8.62 -13.05
C VAL A 646 -15.94 -9.34 -12.97
N THR A 647 -16.30 -10.08 -14.03
CA THR A 647 -17.49 -10.97 -14.08
C THR A 647 -17.54 -12.00 -12.95
N GLY A 648 -16.37 -12.34 -12.44
CA GLY A 648 -16.19 -13.18 -11.28
C GLY A 648 -15.88 -14.65 -11.56
N PRO A 649 -15.61 -15.41 -10.49
CA PRO A 649 -15.52 -14.88 -9.12
C PRO A 649 -14.22 -14.10 -8.91
N TYR A 650 -14.32 -12.87 -8.38
CA TYR A 650 -13.18 -12.20 -7.75
C TYR A 650 -13.11 -12.70 -6.32
N TYR A 651 -12.13 -13.55 -6.02
CA TYR A 651 -12.06 -14.26 -4.73
C TYR A 651 -13.41 -14.91 -4.36
N LEU A 652 -13.99 -14.54 -3.23
CA LEU A 652 -15.25 -15.04 -2.70
C LEU A 652 -16.35 -13.99 -2.83
N VAL A 653 -16.31 -13.14 -3.86
CA VAL A 653 -17.41 -12.22 -4.22
C VAL A 653 -18.47 -12.98 -5.02
N ARG A 654 -19.74 -12.89 -4.59
CA ARG A 654 -20.86 -13.54 -5.27
C ARG A 654 -21.48 -12.67 -6.37
N GLY A 655 -20.86 -12.65 -7.54
CA GLY A 655 -21.43 -12.08 -8.77
C GLY A 655 -20.48 -11.13 -9.50
N ASP A 656 -21.04 -10.42 -10.50
CA ASP A 656 -20.31 -9.50 -11.37
C ASP A 656 -20.11 -8.14 -10.67
N LEU A 657 -18.87 -7.65 -10.66
CA LEU A 657 -18.50 -6.34 -10.12
C LEU A 657 -18.39 -5.26 -11.21
N ARG A 658 -18.46 -5.60 -12.49
CA ARG A 658 -18.39 -4.63 -13.59
C ARG A 658 -19.52 -3.61 -13.51
N GLY A 659 -19.25 -2.42 -14.03
CA GLY A 659 -20.14 -1.27 -13.92
C GLY A 659 -20.23 -0.62 -12.54
N SER A 660 -19.44 -1.06 -11.54
CA SER A 660 -19.40 -0.38 -10.23
C SER A 660 -18.97 1.08 -10.33
N ALA A 661 -18.02 1.40 -11.24
CA ALA A 661 -17.60 2.77 -11.51
C ALA A 661 -18.71 3.66 -12.07
N ASP A 662 -19.73 3.12 -12.74
CA ASP A 662 -20.86 3.89 -13.29
C ASP A 662 -21.88 4.31 -12.23
N LEU A 663 -21.70 3.83 -10.99
CA LEU A 663 -22.68 3.96 -9.91
C LEU A 663 -22.17 4.81 -8.74
N ILE A 664 -20.92 5.29 -8.78
CA ILE A 664 -20.32 6.11 -7.73
C ILE A 664 -20.26 7.59 -8.15
N PRO A 665 -20.22 8.54 -7.19
CA PRO A 665 -20.09 9.97 -7.51
C PRO A 665 -18.86 10.29 -8.38
N GLU A 666 -19.08 11.00 -9.48
CA GLU A 666 -18.04 11.35 -10.48
C GLU A 666 -16.98 12.33 -9.94
N ASP A 667 -17.28 13.04 -8.85
CA ASP A 667 -16.34 13.99 -8.22
C ASP A 667 -15.29 13.28 -7.34
N ILE A 668 -15.47 11.99 -7.05
CA ILE A 668 -14.44 11.16 -6.41
C ILE A 668 -13.26 11.02 -7.36
N GLY A 669 -12.05 11.24 -6.85
CA GLY A 669 -10.83 10.96 -7.61
C GLY A 669 -10.40 9.48 -7.50
N ILE A 670 -9.87 8.93 -8.59
CA ILE A 670 -9.40 7.54 -8.65
C ILE A 670 -7.88 7.48 -8.56
N VAL A 671 -7.37 6.71 -7.60
CA VAL A 671 -5.94 6.43 -7.48
C VAL A 671 -5.63 5.07 -8.07
N ASN A 672 -5.07 5.11 -9.28
CA ASN A 672 -4.83 3.94 -10.10
C ASN A 672 -3.50 3.25 -9.74
N TRP A 673 -3.61 1.98 -9.33
CA TRP A 673 -2.46 1.13 -9.03
C TRP A 673 -2.33 -0.08 -9.98
N ASN A 674 -3.14 -0.16 -11.05
CA ASN A 674 -3.08 -1.25 -12.05
C ASN A 674 -1.88 -1.09 -13.00
N GLY A 675 -0.67 -1.24 -12.47
CA GLY A 675 0.60 -1.06 -13.19
C GLY A 675 1.00 -2.24 -14.09
N ARG A 676 0.06 -3.09 -14.48
CA ARG A 676 0.33 -4.27 -15.31
C ARG A 676 0.53 -3.83 -16.76
N GLU A 677 1.70 -4.17 -17.30
CA GLU A 677 2.06 -3.86 -18.68
C GLU A 677 1.05 -4.47 -19.67
N GLY A 678 0.62 -3.67 -20.66
CA GLY A 678 -0.42 -4.04 -21.63
C GLY A 678 -1.86 -3.94 -21.12
N ILE A 679 -2.06 -3.69 -19.82
CA ILE A 679 -3.39 -3.50 -19.21
C ILE A 679 -3.59 -2.05 -18.75
N ILE A 680 -2.53 -1.41 -18.26
CA ILE A 680 -2.60 -0.06 -17.67
C ILE A 680 -3.28 0.99 -18.56
N GLN A 681 -3.03 1.00 -19.88
CA GLN A 681 -3.69 1.95 -20.79
C GLN A 681 -5.21 1.77 -20.78
N ASN A 682 -5.70 0.52 -20.78
CA ASN A 682 -7.13 0.25 -20.71
C ASN A 682 -7.73 0.80 -19.41
N SER A 683 -7.01 0.66 -18.29
CA SER A 683 -7.45 1.18 -16.99
C SER A 683 -7.49 2.72 -16.98
N LEU A 684 -6.44 3.39 -17.45
CA LEU A 684 -6.38 4.86 -17.53
C LEU A 684 -7.46 5.43 -18.46
N GLU A 685 -7.64 4.82 -19.65
CA GLU A 685 -8.68 5.20 -20.61
C GLU A 685 -10.09 4.94 -20.06
N PHE A 686 -10.28 3.83 -19.34
CA PHE A 686 -11.57 3.48 -18.74
C PHE A 686 -12.06 4.56 -17.78
N PHE A 687 -11.22 5.00 -16.84
CA PHE A 687 -11.58 6.06 -15.90
C PHE A 687 -11.71 7.43 -16.58
N ALA A 688 -10.83 7.75 -17.53
CA ALA A 688 -10.91 8.99 -18.29
C ALA A 688 -12.22 9.10 -19.10
N ASN A 689 -12.65 8.01 -19.74
CA ASN A 689 -13.90 7.96 -20.52
C ASN A 689 -15.15 8.12 -19.65
N LYS A 690 -15.04 7.82 -18.35
CA LYS A 690 -16.10 8.01 -17.36
C LYS A 690 -16.01 9.37 -16.64
N GLY A 691 -15.04 10.22 -16.99
CA GLY A 691 -14.90 11.56 -16.43
C GLY A 691 -14.23 11.64 -15.05
N PHE A 692 -13.61 10.55 -14.57
CA PHE A 692 -12.94 10.55 -13.28
C PHE A 692 -11.60 11.29 -13.32
N ARG A 693 -11.34 12.08 -12.28
CA ARG A 693 -10.00 12.61 -11.96
C ARG A 693 -9.08 11.47 -11.59
N GLN A 694 -7.82 11.52 -12.01
CA GLN A 694 -6.88 10.40 -11.81
C GLN A 694 -5.57 10.79 -11.12
N LEU A 695 -5.13 9.93 -10.20
CA LEU A 695 -3.75 9.82 -9.72
C LEU A 695 -3.19 8.43 -10.05
N SER A 696 -1.87 8.31 -10.12
CA SER A 696 -1.21 7.00 -10.22
C SER A 696 -0.42 6.64 -8.95
N ALA A 697 -0.22 5.35 -8.69
CA ALA A 697 0.56 4.84 -7.56
C ALA A 697 1.81 4.07 -8.03
N PRO A 698 2.89 4.77 -8.44
CA PRO A 698 3.85 4.21 -9.37
C PRO A 698 4.99 3.37 -8.78
N TYR A 699 5.45 3.63 -7.54
CA TYR A 699 6.63 2.94 -6.98
C TYR A 699 6.36 1.47 -6.69
N TYR A 700 5.39 1.19 -5.81
CA TYR A 700 4.91 -0.15 -5.49
C TYR A 700 6.04 -1.15 -5.15
N ASP A 701 7.01 -0.71 -4.35
CA ASP A 701 8.21 -1.47 -3.93
C ASP A 701 9.03 -2.05 -5.10
N ARG A 702 9.07 -1.33 -6.24
CA ARG A 702 9.91 -1.62 -7.41
C ARG A 702 11.13 -0.70 -7.39
N ASP A 703 11.54 -0.21 -8.56
CA ASP A 703 12.68 0.65 -8.79
C ASP A 703 12.26 1.98 -9.43
N GLU A 704 13.23 2.87 -9.61
CA GLU A 704 13.05 4.14 -10.34
C GLU A 704 12.53 3.96 -11.78
N HIS A 705 12.84 2.82 -12.43
CA HIS A 705 12.40 2.55 -13.79
C HIS A 705 10.89 2.35 -13.83
N GLN A 706 10.31 1.71 -12.81
CA GLN A 706 8.86 1.63 -12.66
C GLN A 706 8.22 3.02 -12.56
N ILE A 707 8.79 3.93 -11.77
CA ILE A 707 8.27 5.29 -11.60
C ILE A 707 8.28 6.03 -12.93
N ARG A 708 9.41 5.94 -13.66
CA ARG A 708 9.53 6.51 -15.00
C ARG A 708 8.53 5.92 -15.99
N ARG A 709 8.26 4.62 -15.95
CA ARG A 709 7.25 4.00 -16.84
C ARG A 709 5.86 4.58 -16.61
N TRP A 710 5.46 4.75 -15.35
CA TRP A 710 4.18 5.37 -15.01
C TRP A 710 4.06 6.81 -15.47
N LYS A 711 5.14 7.59 -15.33
CA LYS A 711 5.20 8.94 -15.92
C LYS A 711 4.86 8.89 -17.41
N GLU A 712 5.50 8.02 -18.19
CA GLU A 712 5.23 7.95 -19.63
C GLU A 712 3.83 7.39 -19.94
N TRP A 713 3.32 6.44 -19.17
CA TRP A 713 1.97 5.88 -19.35
C TRP A 713 0.85 6.89 -19.08
N THR A 714 1.06 7.84 -18.18
CA THR A 714 0.04 8.81 -17.74
C THR A 714 0.05 10.12 -18.53
N ARG A 715 1.03 10.31 -19.43
CA ARG A 715 1.27 11.57 -20.14
C ARG A 715 0.05 12.12 -20.90
N GLU A 716 -0.68 11.24 -21.56
CA GLU A 716 -1.84 11.60 -22.40
C GLU A 716 -3.17 11.36 -21.67
N THR A 717 -3.13 11.06 -20.35
CA THR A 717 -4.35 10.83 -19.57
C THR A 717 -5.05 12.17 -19.31
N PRO A 718 -6.29 12.37 -19.78
CA PRO A 718 -7.06 13.57 -19.47
C PRO A 718 -7.32 13.68 -17.96
N ASP A 719 -7.37 14.91 -17.46
CA ASP A 719 -7.66 15.22 -16.05
C ASP A 719 -6.83 14.40 -15.06
N PHE A 720 -5.53 14.33 -15.32
CA PHE A 720 -4.54 13.66 -14.49
C PHE A 720 -3.92 14.65 -13.48
N HIS A 721 -4.08 14.35 -12.19
CA HIS A 721 -3.75 15.26 -11.08
C HIS A 721 -2.39 14.99 -10.44
N GLY A 722 -1.69 13.94 -10.86
CA GLY A 722 -0.35 13.59 -10.37
C GLY A 722 -0.19 12.17 -9.85
N MET A 723 0.67 11.99 -8.85
CA MET A 723 1.16 10.69 -8.43
C MET A 723 1.25 10.57 -6.90
N MET A 724 1.13 9.34 -6.39
CA MET A 724 1.33 8.98 -5.00
C MET A 724 2.39 7.89 -4.86
N TYR A 725 3.55 8.21 -4.30
CA TYR A 725 4.59 7.24 -3.99
C TYR A 725 4.03 6.21 -3.01
N THR A 726 3.98 4.94 -3.41
CA THR A 726 3.31 3.90 -2.64
C THR A 726 4.27 2.76 -2.34
N THR A 727 4.47 2.45 -1.05
CA THR A 727 5.35 1.38 -0.56
C THR A 727 4.64 0.56 0.51
N TRP A 728 4.78 -0.76 0.46
CA TRP A 728 4.31 -1.68 1.50
C TRP A 728 5.45 -2.24 2.33
N GLN A 729 6.69 -1.97 1.92
CA GLN A 729 7.92 -2.42 2.60
C GLN A 729 8.61 -1.30 3.39
N ARG A 730 8.05 -0.08 3.39
CA ARG A 730 8.65 1.13 3.97
C ARG A 730 10.00 1.47 3.31
N GLY A 731 10.11 1.22 2.01
CA GLY A 731 11.20 1.72 1.18
C GLY A 731 10.91 3.15 0.76
N TYR A 732 11.83 4.07 1.06
CA TYR A 732 11.73 5.51 0.73
C TYR A 732 13.00 6.03 0.04
N ASP A 733 13.88 5.13 -0.39
CA ASP A 733 15.15 5.41 -1.03
C ASP A 733 15.02 5.98 -2.46
N HIS A 734 13.80 6.02 -3.00
CA HIS A 734 13.49 6.53 -4.34
C HIS A 734 12.60 7.78 -4.32
N LEU A 735 12.56 8.54 -3.22
CA LEU A 735 11.77 9.77 -3.14
C LEU A 735 12.31 10.88 -4.07
N GLU A 736 13.62 11.00 -4.25
CA GLU A 736 14.22 11.97 -5.18
C GLU A 736 13.77 11.76 -6.65
N PRO A 737 14.00 10.60 -7.28
CA PRO A 737 13.52 10.37 -8.65
C PRO A 737 11.99 10.41 -8.75
N PHE A 738 11.27 10.07 -7.67
CA PHE A 738 9.83 10.26 -7.62
C PHE A 738 9.43 11.74 -7.67
N GLY A 739 10.06 12.59 -6.86
CA GLY A 739 9.81 14.03 -6.84
C GLY A 739 10.00 14.67 -8.22
N ASP A 740 11.05 14.26 -8.94
CA ASP A 740 11.32 14.72 -10.30
C ASP A 740 10.19 14.34 -11.27
N TYR A 741 9.80 13.07 -11.29
CA TYR A 741 8.77 12.58 -12.20
C TYR A 741 7.35 13.04 -11.83
N ALA A 742 7.10 13.28 -10.54
CA ALA A 742 5.86 13.87 -10.04
C ALA A 742 5.82 15.40 -10.20
N TRP A 743 6.91 16.06 -10.61
CA TRP A 743 6.91 17.49 -10.92
C TRP A 743 6.40 17.76 -12.34
N THR A 744 6.82 16.99 -13.35
CA THR A 744 6.50 17.24 -14.76
C THR A 744 6.62 16.01 -15.67
N HIS A 745 5.69 15.86 -16.62
CA HIS A 745 5.79 14.92 -17.75
C HIS A 745 6.71 15.44 -18.86
N ALA A 746 6.80 16.77 -19.02
CA ALA A 746 7.48 17.39 -20.14
C ALA A 746 9.01 17.14 -20.11
N PRO A 747 9.67 16.98 -21.26
CA PRO A 747 11.12 17.09 -21.32
C PRO A 747 11.54 18.50 -20.93
N HIS A 748 12.63 18.64 -20.17
CA HIS A 748 13.15 19.94 -19.74
C HIS A 748 13.62 20.74 -20.96
N ILE A 749 13.15 21.99 -21.11
CA ILE A 749 13.51 22.86 -22.22
C ILE A 749 14.44 23.96 -21.69
N TYR A 750 15.73 23.83 -21.96
CA TYR A 750 16.71 24.90 -21.72
C TYR A 750 16.70 25.87 -22.91
N HIS A 751 16.10 27.03 -22.71
CA HIS A 751 16.13 28.11 -23.69
C HIS A 751 17.43 28.88 -23.55
N THR A 752 18.41 28.63 -24.40
CA THR A 752 19.55 29.54 -24.53
C THR A 752 19.08 30.77 -25.32
N PRO A 753 19.10 32.01 -24.78
CA PRO A 753 18.84 33.20 -25.58
C PRO A 753 19.75 33.24 -26.81
N ALA A 754 19.38 33.95 -27.87
CA ALA A 754 20.17 33.99 -29.11
C ALA A 754 21.64 34.46 -28.93
N TRP A 755 21.95 35.06 -27.77
CA TRP A 755 23.27 35.53 -27.35
C TRP A 755 23.94 34.68 -26.26
N GLY A 756 23.31 33.59 -25.79
CA GLY A 756 23.86 32.65 -24.81
C GLY A 756 24.58 31.45 -25.44
N LEU A 757 25.38 30.74 -24.64
CA LEU A 757 26.02 29.46 -25.02
C LEU A 757 25.19 28.28 -24.50
N ASN A 758 25.08 27.19 -25.26
CA ASN A 758 24.44 25.97 -24.75
C ASN A 758 25.27 25.37 -23.60
N PRO A 759 24.64 24.63 -22.66
CA PRO A 759 25.37 23.88 -21.64
C PRO A 759 26.51 23.04 -22.25
N GLY A 760 27.74 23.25 -21.77
CA GLY A 760 28.92 22.51 -22.25
C GLY A 760 29.58 23.01 -23.55
N GLN A 761 29.08 24.06 -24.20
CA GLN A 761 29.79 24.67 -25.34
C GLN A 761 30.96 25.55 -24.87
N GLN A 762 32.18 25.18 -25.26
CA GLN A 762 33.35 26.06 -25.15
C GLN A 762 33.47 26.96 -26.38
N MET A 763 33.58 28.27 -26.16
CA MET A 763 34.09 29.19 -27.18
C MET A 763 35.62 29.03 -27.24
N LEU A 764 36.13 28.61 -28.39
CA LEU A 764 37.54 28.77 -28.71
C LEU A 764 37.80 30.27 -28.88
N PHE A 765 38.48 30.88 -27.92
CA PHE A 765 39.00 32.25 -28.03
C PHE A 765 40.15 32.32 -29.04
#